data_AF-A0A816SV18-F1
#
_entry.id   AF-A0A816SV18-F1
#
_cell.length_a   1.000
_cell.length_b   1.000
_cell.length_c   1.000
_cell.angle_alpha   90.00
_cell.angle_beta   90.00
_cell.angle_gamma   90.00
#
_symmetry.space_group_name_H-M   'P 1'
#
loop_
_entity.id
_entity.type
_entity.pdbx_description
1 polymer ?
#
loop_
_entity_poly.entity_id
_entity_poly.type
_entity_poly.pdbx_seq_one_letter_code
_entity_poly.pdbx_strand_id
1 'polypeptide(L)'
;MASKSVGKYKKLLEKDNKVGDKYVIIDKKWLEHWKRYAGIEKSDEEKPTKPGPIDFTSLADPTTANSSNEVQVRANAVEGNDYSFIPYELYQELVVTYKKEGQEIIRKVIPLGEYSTTIEVFLVPLRLRESRASYANSKQIYRSRRTKVEDLKKDICNEYRIPMSANYRLYASTDEKGFDWEPISEQANLTLDDADLTKNAFITYESRNISTHSSSSSNKPYYDVGSKSHYTPGLCGLSNLGKTCFMNSALQCLSNVPPLTAYFLGQYEDHINRDNPLGMKGDVAKAYGDLIREIWSGKSSFCTPKSLNQNVARYAPQFSGFSQHDSLEFMSFLLDSLHEDLNLVKKKPYVEKKDDDGKLTDSALAAEQWEYYRKRNQSRIHEIFHGQIKSIVTCLTCGTQARAFDPICFLSLPLPDKAKIRIFKLDYVRLNGQIKSYSIKCGENGRIHNLIQEFCGHFQPKNKSIRQKEPMNTDSAASNSNPSNRNDDDENDEEEEEEDFTKASDYDGHQPKPDYILAVEIYNHRVHLQYGDNTLLTSILERDRVVFYEVPDSLKKSDSMTILMPCTFRDDYCHYNFGLPIYLSVPRHDCKGKDIQEALQKVIGNFIPLSTTDPSENKSLYSASLVFTQNNSPTIKPLKSYLDEHIDFSRNKTALTVDVAATIVDKYKKLESDIQIRRQKDASATLLDCFKHFTKKVVLSDDDLWYCRKCAVFKKATKKIDLWLLPKVLIVQLTRFSQTGDNWNTNDLLIDCPIRSLDLSNFVVNPTENAKYDLIAVSNHMGSLKDGHYTTYAKNSHDKKWYRFNDARITEIKEDNVISKAAYVLIYQRQS
;
A
#
# COMPACT_ATOMS: atom_id res chain seq x y z
N MET A 1 54.14 21.84 1.69
CA MET A 1 53.64 23.17 1.28
C MET A 1 53.93 24.18 2.38
N ALA A 2 54.09 25.48 2.07
CA ALA A 2 54.31 26.50 3.10
C ALA A 2 53.12 26.56 4.08
N SER A 3 53.37 26.68 5.39
CA SER A 3 52.35 26.72 6.46
C SER A 3 51.21 27.73 6.20
N LYS A 4 51.51 28.84 5.49
CA LYS A 4 50.52 29.85 5.08
C LYS A 4 49.46 29.34 4.07
N SER A 5 49.80 28.39 3.19
CA SER A 5 48.86 27.84 2.20
C SER A 5 47.86 26.87 2.81
N VAL A 6 48.27 26.10 3.82
CA VAL A 6 47.41 25.11 4.50
C VAL A 6 46.27 25.79 5.25
N GLY A 7 46.57 26.87 5.98
CA GLY A 7 45.55 27.65 6.68
C GLY A 7 44.54 28.31 5.73
N LYS A 8 44.98 28.73 4.53
CA LYS A 8 44.10 29.26 3.48
C LYS A 8 43.14 28.18 2.97
N TYR A 9 43.63 26.97 2.70
CA TYR A 9 42.79 25.88 2.20
C TYR A 9 41.78 25.37 3.23
N LYS A 10 42.16 25.29 4.52
CA LYS A 10 41.21 24.97 5.61
C LYS A 10 40.06 25.96 5.69
N LYS A 11 40.36 27.27 5.66
CA LYS A 11 39.33 28.31 5.66
C LYS A 11 38.38 28.24 4.47
N LEU A 12 38.88 27.86 3.29
CA LEU A 12 38.01 27.68 2.12
C LEU A 12 37.10 26.46 2.28
N LEU A 13 37.61 25.35 2.80
CA LEU A 13 36.82 24.12 3.05
C LEU A 13 35.77 24.29 4.16
N GLU A 14 35.99 25.19 5.11
CA GLU A 14 35.08 25.50 6.23
C GLU A 14 34.15 26.70 5.96
N LYS A 15 34.11 27.21 4.71
CA LYS A 15 33.29 28.36 4.32
C LYS A 15 31.80 28.03 4.45
N ASP A 16 31.03 28.93 5.09
CA ASP A 16 29.57 28.84 5.13
C ASP A 16 28.95 28.97 3.73
N ASN A 17 27.93 28.14 3.46
CA ASN A 17 27.23 28.11 2.19
C ASN A 17 26.29 29.32 2.03
N LYS A 18 26.48 30.11 0.97
CA LYS A 18 25.54 31.17 0.56
C LYS A 18 24.86 30.81 -0.75
N VAL A 19 23.59 31.19 -0.90
CA VAL A 19 22.85 30.96 -2.15
C VAL A 19 23.61 31.54 -3.34
N GLY A 20 23.82 30.72 -4.37
CA GLY A 20 24.59 31.06 -5.56
C GLY A 20 26.08 30.72 -5.50
N ASP A 21 26.63 30.37 -4.33
CA ASP A 21 28.00 29.83 -4.23
C ASP A 21 28.14 28.59 -5.12
N LYS A 22 29.32 28.43 -5.74
CA LYS A 22 29.62 27.32 -6.65
C LYS A 22 30.52 26.30 -5.98
N TYR A 23 30.17 25.04 -6.17
CA TYR A 23 30.95 23.89 -5.72
C TYR A 23 31.26 22.96 -6.88
N VAL A 24 32.41 22.30 -6.82
CA VAL A 24 32.83 21.28 -7.77
C VAL A 24 32.70 19.92 -7.09
N ILE A 25 32.05 18.99 -7.79
CA ILE A 25 31.94 17.60 -7.36
C ILE A 25 33.21 16.86 -7.78
N ILE A 26 33.94 16.30 -6.81
CA ILE A 26 35.23 15.66 -7.01
C ILE A 26 35.25 14.25 -6.41
N ASP A 27 36.07 13.36 -6.96
CA ASP A 27 36.28 12.03 -6.41
C ASP A 27 36.77 12.11 -4.96
N LYS A 28 36.10 11.37 -4.09
CA LYS A 28 36.37 11.43 -2.64
C LYS A 28 37.77 10.94 -2.32
N LYS A 29 38.23 9.85 -2.95
CA LYS A 29 39.53 9.25 -2.67
C LYS A 29 40.66 10.19 -3.08
N TRP A 30 40.51 10.85 -4.23
CA TRP A 30 41.43 11.88 -4.68
C TRP A 30 41.48 13.05 -3.69
N LEU A 31 40.32 13.53 -3.21
CA LEU A 31 40.25 14.64 -2.25
C LEU A 31 40.93 14.30 -0.92
N GLU A 32 40.66 13.11 -0.37
CA GLU A 32 41.31 12.64 0.87
C GLU A 32 42.83 12.50 0.70
N HIS A 33 43.28 11.95 -0.43
CA HIS A 33 44.71 11.85 -0.76
C HIS A 33 45.35 13.23 -0.83
N TRP A 34 44.70 14.19 -1.50
CA TRP A 34 45.18 15.56 -1.57
C TRP A 34 45.23 16.25 -0.21
N LYS A 35 44.23 16.07 0.66
CA LYS A 35 44.21 16.66 2.01
C LYS A 35 45.36 16.14 2.88
N ARG A 36 45.69 14.85 2.78
CA ARG A 36 46.87 14.25 3.45
C ARG A 36 48.17 14.82 2.88
N TYR A 37 48.30 14.89 1.55
CA TYR A 37 49.47 15.47 0.87
C TYR A 37 49.68 16.97 1.20
N ALA A 38 48.59 17.73 1.28
CA ALA A 38 48.62 19.15 1.60
C ALA A 38 48.85 19.45 3.10
N GLY A 39 48.84 18.43 3.97
CA GLY A 39 48.98 18.59 5.42
C GLY A 39 47.75 19.19 6.10
N ILE A 40 46.58 19.04 5.49
CA ILE A 40 45.28 19.49 6.03
C ILE A 40 44.79 18.49 7.08
N GLU A 41 44.88 17.20 6.76
CA GLU A 41 44.53 16.07 7.62
C GLU A 41 45.79 15.33 8.08
N LYS A 42 45.73 14.68 9.26
CA LYS A 42 46.84 13.86 9.76
C LYS A 42 46.94 12.60 8.90
N SER A 43 48.17 12.22 8.56
CA SER A 43 48.48 10.99 7.82
C SER A 43 49.46 10.17 8.64
N ASP A 44 49.28 8.85 8.65
CA ASP A 44 50.21 7.90 9.28
C ASP A 44 51.43 7.62 8.38
N GLU A 45 51.41 8.08 7.13
CA GLU A 45 52.51 7.97 6.17
C GLU A 45 53.56 9.07 6.40
N GLU A 46 54.85 8.70 6.54
CA GLU A 46 55.95 9.66 6.77
C GLU A 46 56.10 10.73 5.68
N LYS A 47 55.74 10.40 4.42
CA LYS A 47 55.71 11.33 3.26
C LYS A 47 54.61 10.95 2.26
N PRO A 48 53.41 11.53 2.34
CA PRO A 48 52.35 11.27 1.36
C PRO A 48 52.80 11.65 -0.06
N THR A 49 52.44 10.82 -1.05
CA THR A 49 52.77 11.03 -2.47
C THR A 49 51.92 12.12 -3.09
N LYS A 50 52.43 12.79 -4.14
CA LYS A 50 51.69 13.84 -4.86
C LYS A 50 50.48 13.21 -5.60
N PRO A 51 49.24 13.71 -5.41
CA PRO A 51 48.08 13.25 -6.16
C PRO A 51 48.24 13.42 -7.68
N GLY A 52 47.60 12.52 -8.43
CA GLY A 52 47.46 12.61 -9.89
C GLY A 52 46.48 13.72 -10.33
N PRO A 53 46.10 13.77 -11.61
CA PRO A 53 45.12 14.74 -12.11
C PRO A 53 43.75 14.56 -11.46
N ILE A 54 42.97 15.65 -11.46
CA ILE A 54 41.58 15.63 -10.99
C ILE A 54 40.72 14.96 -12.07
N ASP A 55 40.35 13.70 -11.84
CA ASP A 55 39.56 12.92 -12.78
C ASP A 55 38.05 13.05 -12.49
N PHE A 56 37.29 13.57 -13.46
CA PHE A 56 35.83 13.67 -13.42
C PHE A 56 35.14 12.52 -14.17
N THR A 57 35.86 11.73 -14.96
CA THR A 57 35.28 10.74 -15.87
C THR A 57 34.58 9.60 -15.13
N SER A 58 35.12 9.20 -13.98
CA SER A 58 34.56 8.16 -13.12
C SER A 58 33.26 8.56 -12.39
N LEU A 59 32.97 9.86 -12.31
CA LEU A 59 31.78 10.42 -11.68
C LEU A 59 30.72 10.88 -12.69
N ALA A 60 31.13 11.19 -13.92
CA ALA A 60 30.24 11.66 -14.97
C ALA A 60 29.32 10.55 -15.49
N ASP A 61 28.07 10.90 -15.78
CA ASP A 61 27.15 10.03 -16.51
C ASP A 61 27.65 9.87 -17.97
N PRO A 62 27.89 8.63 -18.45
CA PRO A 62 28.41 8.38 -19.80
C PRO A 62 27.60 9.02 -20.93
N THR A 63 26.29 9.23 -20.73
CA THR A 63 25.40 9.82 -21.73
C THR A 63 25.56 11.35 -21.85
N THR A 64 26.09 11.99 -20.82
CA THR A 64 26.29 13.46 -20.77
C THR A 64 27.76 13.87 -20.78
N ALA A 65 28.67 12.92 -20.54
CA ALA A 65 30.11 13.13 -20.40
C ALA A 65 30.79 13.77 -21.62
N ASN A 66 30.23 13.59 -22.83
CA ASN A 66 30.76 14.13 -24.08
C ASN A 66 29.87 15.24 -24.68
N SER A 67 28.85 15.70 -23.96
CA SER A 67 27.95 16.75 -24.45
C SER A 67 28.55 18.13 -24.24
N SER A 68 28.29 19.09 -25.13
CA SER A 68 28.67 20.50 -24.92
C SER A 68 27.87 21.19 -23.80
N ASN A 69 27.04 20.45 -23.07
CA ASN A 69 26.05 20.94 -22.09
C ASN A 69 26.41 20.47 -20.65
N GLU A 70 25.51 20.75 -19.69
CA GLU A 70 25.69 20.43 -18.26
C GLU A 70 25.84 18.93 -17.98
N VAL A 71 27.02 18.52 -17.50
CA VAL A 71 27.35 17.13 -17.12
C VAL A 71 26.60 16.70 -15.86
N GLN A 72 26.00 15.51 -15.91
CA GLN A 72 25.35 14.87 -14.77
C GLN A 72 26.27 13.90 -14.03
N VAL A 73 26.01 13.73 -12.73
CA VAL A 73 26.65 12.69 -11.93
C VAL A 73 25.97 11.35 -12.24
N ARG A 74 26.74 10.25 -12.35
CA ARG A 74 26.19 8.91 -12.56
C ARG A 74 25.18 8.54 -11.44
N ALA A 75 24.09 7.87 -11.82
CA ALA A 75 22.93 7.65 -10.96
C ALA A 75 23.22 6.88 -9.65
N ASN A 76 24.29 6.08 -9.60
CA ASN A 76 24.66 5.26 -8.44
C ASN A 76 25.80 5.86 -7.60
N ALA A 77 26.19 7.12 -7.80
CA ALA A 77 27.21 7.77 -6.99
C ALA A 77 26.64 8.23 -5.64
N VAL A 78 27.35 7.94 -4.55
CA VAL A 78 26.95 8.26 -3.19
C VAL A 78 27.86 9.34 -2.60
N GLU A 79 27.27 10.42 -2.08
CA GLU A 79 28.00 11.47 -1.37
C GLU A 79 28.72 10.88 -0.14
N GLY A 80 29.98 11.26 0.06
CA GLY A 80 30.76 10.76 1.19
C GLY A 80 31.26 9.32 1.00
N ASN A 81 31.00 8.67 -0.13
CA ASN A 81 31.66 7.42 -0.52
C ASN A 81 32.39 7.57 -1.87
N ASP A 82 31.67 7.99 -2.91
CA ASP A 82 32.20 8.15 -4.26
C ASP A 82 32.70 9.58 -4.52
N TYR A 83 31.97 10.58 -4.05
CA TYR A 83 32.31 11.99 -4.30
C TYR A 83 32.20 12.87 -3.05
N SER A 84 32.77 14.06 -3.15
CA SER A 84 32.66 15.14 -2.16
C SER A 84 32.68 16.49 -2.88
N PHE A 85 32.40 17.56 -2.13
CA PHE A 85 32.37 18.92 -2.67
C PHE A 85 33.61 19.71 -2.28
N ILE A 86 34.13 20.51 -3.22
CA ILE A 86 35.10 21.56 -2.93
C ILE A 86 34.57 22.90 -3.45
N PRO A 87 34.78 24.02 -2.72
CA PRO A 87 34.44 25.35 -3.21
C PRO A 87 35.12 25.63 -4.55
N TYR A 88 34.42 26.31 -5.46
CA TYR A 88 34.93 26.58 -6.80
C TYR A 88 36.24 27.38 -6.79
N GLU A 89 36.39 28.30 -5.84
CA GLU A 89 37.61 29.09 -5.65
C GLU A 89 38.81 28.21 -5.29
N LEU A 90 38.60 27.18 -4.46
CA LEU A 90 39.63 26.19 -4.15
C LEU A 90 39.97 25.36 -5.38
N TYR A 91 38.97 24.88 -6.10
CA TYR A 91 39.17 24.11 -7.33
C TYR A 91 40.00 24.86 -8.38
N GLN A 92 39.76 26.16 -8.58
CA GLN A 92 40.50 26.99 -9.53
C GLN A 92 42.01 27.02 -9.23
N GLU A 93 42.41 26.95 -7.97
CA GLU A 93 43.83 26.86 -7.60
C GLU A 93 44.39 25.45 -7.81
N LEU A 94 43.60 24.42 -7.49
CA LEU A 94 44.03 23.02 -7.61
C LEU A 94 44.21 22.60 -9.07
N VAL A 95 43.30 22.98 -9.96
CA VAL A 95 43.34 22.57 -11.37
C VAL A 95 44.59 23.07 -12.09
N VAL A 96 45.11 24.25 -11.72
CA VAL A 96 46.36 24.79 -12.28
C VAL A 96 47.55 23.87 -11.96
N THR A 97 47.56 23.26 -10.77
CA THR A 97 48.68 22.47 -10.27
C THR A 97 48.58 20.98 -10.64
N TYR A 98 47.38 20.43 -10.57
CA TYR A 98 47.14 18.99 -10.74
C TYR A 98 46.62 18.62 -12.13
N LYS A 99 46.12 19.59 -12.90
CA LYS A 99 45.40 19.38 -14.17
C LYS A 99 44.09 18.60 -13.96
N LYS A 100 43.24 18.57 -14.98
CA LYS A 100 41.96 17.86 -14.98
C LYS A 100 41.90 16.82 -16.09
N GLU A 101 41.10 15.79 -15.87
CA GLU A 101 40.67 14.82 -16.88
C GLU A 101 39.14 14.75 -16.88
N GLY A 102 38.55 14.78 -18.08
CA GLY A 102 37.10 14.93 -18.24
C GLY A 102 36.59 16.37 -18.02
N GLN A 103 35.27 16.52 -18.10
CA GLN A 103 34.58 17.80 -17.97
C GLN A 103 34.13 18.04 -16.51
N GLU A 104 34.29 19.27 -16.02
CA GLU A 104 33.96 19.60 -14.63
C GLU A 104 32.45 19.48 -14.32
N ILE A 105 32.15 18.92 -13.15
CA ILE A 105 30.79 18.86 -12.62
C ILE A 105 30.61 19.97 -11.57
N ILE A 106 30.11 21.12 -12.01
CA ILE A 106 29.88 22.30 -11.16
C ILE A 106 28.42 22.36 -10.73
N ARG A 107 28.17 22.62 -9.44
CA ARG A 107 26.84 22.82 -8.85
C ARG A 107 26.76 24.10 -8.04
N LYS A 108 25.54 24.59 -7.84
CA LYS A 108 25.26 25.81 -7.08
C LYS A 108 24.56 25.47 -5.77
N VAL A 109 24.82 26.31 -4.78
CA VAL A 109 24.04 26.34 -3.55
C VAL A 109 22.68 26.96 -3.85
N ILE A 110 21.61 26.23 -3.54
CA ILE A 110 20.22 26.63 -3.68
C ILE A 110 19.57 26.72 -2.29
N PRO A 111 18.51 27.54 -2.12
CA PRO A 111 17.76 27.56 -0.87
C PRO A 111 16.99 26.25 -0.67
N LEU A 112 17.04 25.73 0.56
CA LEU A 112 16.27 24.60 1.08
C LEU A 112 15.35 25.15 2.19
N GLY A 113 14.15 25.57 1.80
CA GLY A 113 13.26 26.34 2.70
C GLY A 113 13.75 27.78 2.92
N GLU A 114 13.22 28.45 3.96
CA GLU A 114 13.50 29.88 4.24
C GLU A 114 14.83 30.12 4.98
N TYR A 115 15.35 29.11 5.70
CA TYR A 115 16.48 29.30 6.62
C TYR A 115 17.71 28.45 6.33
N SER A 116 17.65 27.56 5.34
CA SER A 116 18.76 26.64 5.03
C SER A 116 19.10 26.63 3.54
N THR A 117 20.30 26.15 3.21
CA THR A 117 20.78 26.04 1.83
C THR A 117 21.38 24.67 1.60
N THR A 118 21.26 24.15 0.39
CA THR A 118 21.87 22.87 -0.03
C THR A 118 22.58 23.01 -1.36
N ILE A 119 23.55 22.15 -1.64
CA ILE A 119 24.17 22.03 -2.97
C ILE A 119 23.25 21.15 -3.82
N GLU A 120 22.81 21.67 -4.97
CA GLU A 120 21.96 20.90 -5.89
C GLU A 120 22.81 19.91 -6.69
N VAL A 121 22.86 18.64 -6.28
CA VAL A 121 23.71 17.62 -6.95
C VAL A 121 23.13 17.17 -8.29
N PHE A 122 21.84 16.84 -8.32
CA PHE A 122 21.16 16.33 -9.50
C PHE A 122 20.25 17.41 -10.08
N LEU A 123 20.49 17.76 -11.34
CA LEU A 123 19.66 18.70 -12.06
C LEU A 123 18.43 17.99 -12.62
N VAL A 124 17.36 18.74 -12.84
CA VAL A 124 16.12 18.23 -13.39
C VAL A 124 16.31 17.87 -14.86
N PRO A 125 16.14 16.60 -15.26
CA PRO A 125 16.08 16.24 -16.67
C PRO A 125 14.74 16.68 -17.26
N LEU A 126 14.77 17.31 -18.43
CA LEU A 126 13.58 17.68 -19.21
C LEU A 126 13.77 17.25 -20.66
N ARG A 127 12.69 16.87 -21.34
CA ARG A 127 12.70 16.46 -22.75
C ARG A 127 11.91 17.42 -23.60
N LEU A 128 12.61 18.24 -24.37
CA LEU A 128 11.99 19.18 -25.29
C LEU A 128 11.46 18.45 -26.54
N ARG A 129 10.25 18.82 -26.97
CA ARG A 129 9.61 18.37 -28.22
C ARG A 129 9.10 19.56 -29.04
N GLU A 130 9.25 19.47 -30.36
CA GLU A 130 8.78 20.49 -31.31
C GLU A 130 7.25 20.57 -31.40
N SER A 131 6.55 19.44 -31.23
CA SER A 131 5.09 19.37 -31.29
C SER A 131 4.57 18.17 -30.49
N ARG A 132 3.31 18.25 -30.04
CA ARG A 132 2.58 17.13 -29.37
C ARG A 132 2.44 15.89 -30.26
N ALA A 133 2.41 16.06 -31.58
CA ALA A 133 2.20 14.97 -32.54
C ALA A 133 3.52 14.32 -33.01
N SER A 134 4.68 14.91 -32.68
CA SER A 134 5.97 14.37 -33.08
C SER A 134 6.49 13.39 -32.04
N TYR A 135 6.58 12.10 -32.43
CA TYR A 135 7.17 11.03 -31.63
C TYR A 135 8.67 10.83 -31.92
N ALA A 136 9.19 11.46 -32.97
CA ALA A 136 10.58 11.35 -33.36
C ALA A 136 11.36 12.60 -32.92
N ASN A 137 12.47 12.37 -32.21
CA ASN A 137 13.45 13.34 -31.73
C ASN A 137 12.96 14.30 -30.62
N SER A 138 13.04 13.85 -29.36
CA SER A 138 13.06 14.74 -28.20
C SER A 138 14.50 15.07 -27.79
N LYS A 139 14.76 16.31 -27.41
CA LYS A 139 16.09 16.71 -26.89
C LYS A 139 16.08 16.79 -25.38
N GLN A 140 17.00 16.06 -24.74
CA GLN A 140 17.15 16.11 -23.29
C GLN A 140 17.99 17.32 -22.88
N ILE A 141 17.47 18.11 -21.96
CA ILE A 141 18.16 19.21 -21.29
C ILE A 141 18.15 18.98 -19.78
N TYR A 142 19.06 19.62 -19.08
CA TYR A 142 19.12 19.59 -17.61
C TYR A 142 19.03 21.01 -17.09
N ARG A 143 18.25 21.24 -16.02
CA ARG A 143 18.09 22.57 -15.42
C ARG A 143 17.98 22.47 -13.90
N SER A 144 18.37 23.55 -13.21
CA SER A 144 18.13 23.66 -11.76
C SER A 144 16.64 23.64 -11.48
N ARG A 145 16.22 23.03 -10.36
CA ARG A 145 14.85 23.13 -9.84
C ARG A 145 14.41 24.58 -9.63
N ARG A 146 15.38 25.47 -9.36
CA ARG A 146 15.16 26.91 -9.20
C ARG A 146 15.20 27.70 -10.52
N THR A 147 15.45 27.05 -11.66
CA THR A 147 15.32 27.69 -12.97
C THR A 147 13.90 28.19 -13.13
N LYS A 148 13.74 29.43 -13.63
CA LYS A 148 12.41 29.98 -13.85
C LYS A 148 11.81 29.45 -15.14
N VAL A 149 10.49 29.34 -15.19
CA VAL A 149 9.75 28.95 -16.40
C VAL A 149 10.01 29.94 -17.56
N GLU A 150 10.27 31.21 -17.26
CA GLU A 150 10.67 32.20 -18.27
C GLU A 150 12.01 31.87 -18.96
N ASP A 151 12.93 31.25 -18.25
CA ASP A 151 14.22 30.84 -18.81
C ASP A 151 14.09 29.53 -19.58
N LEU A 152 13.23 28.60 -19.13
CA LEU A 152 12.84 27.42 -19.90
C LEU A 152 12.18 27.81 -21.23
N LYS A 153 11.41 28.90 -21.24
CA LYS A 153 10.81 29.47 -22.46
C LYS A 153 11.87 29.95 -23.46
N LYS A 154 12.97 30.54 -22.97
CA LYS A 154 14.13 30.92 -23.81
C LYS A 154 14.86 29.69 -24.36
N ASP A 155 15.00 28.64 -23.56
CA ASP A 155 15.64 27.38 -23.99
C ASP A 155 14.91 26.77 -25.18
N ILE A 156 13.58 26.69 -25.11
CA ILE A 156 12.73 26.17 -26.19
C ILE A 156 12.79 27.07 -27.43
N CYS A 157 12.79 28.40 -27.23
CA CYS A 157 12.96 29.37 -28.31
C CYS A 157 14.28 29.19 -29.05
N ASN A 158 15.38 29.05 -28.32
CA ASN A 158 16.70 28.88 -28.88
C ASN A 158 16.82 27.53 -29.61
N GLU A 159 16.30 26.46 -29.00
CA GLU A 159 16.39 25.11 -29.55
C GLU A 159 15.63 24.96 -30.88
N TYR A 160 14.38 25.43 -30.92
CA TYR A 160 13.52 25.31 -32.10
C TYR A 160 13.48 26.57 -32.96
N ARG A 161 14.37 27.53 -32.70
CA ARG A 161 14.50 28.81 -33.43
C ARG A 161 13.18 29.58 -33.55
N ILE A 162 12.40 29.61 -32.47
CA ILE A 162 11.12 30.33 -32.39
C ILE A 162 11.40 31.80 -32.01
N PRO A 163 10.77 32.79 -32.67
CA PRO A 163 10.88 34.18 -32.24
C PRO A 163 10.33 34.38 -30.81
N MET A 164 11.12 35.00 -29.92
CA MET A 164 10.66 35.32 -28.54
C MET A 164 9.42 36.24 -28.50
N SER A 165 9.15 36.97 -29.59
CA SER A 165 7.95 37.80 -29.77
C SER A 165 6.70 37.01 -30.20
N ALA A 166 6.85 35.73 -30.56
CA ALA A 166 5.72 34.90 -30.94
C ALA A 166 4.83 34.59 -29.72
N ASN A 167 3.52 34.60 -29.92
CA ASN A 167 2.56 34.27 -28.87
C ASN A 167 2.37 32.76 -28.81
N TYR A 168 3.20 32.07 -28.03
CA TYR A 168 3.11 30.62 -27.81
C TYR A 168 2.98 30.29 -26.33
N ARG A 169 2.28 29.18 -26.04
CA ARG A 169 2.08 28.63 -24.70
C ARG A 169 2.87 27.34 -24.54
N LEU A 170 3.45 27.14 -23.36
CA LEU A 170 4.17 25.91 -23.02
C LEU A 170 3.25 24.87 -22.40
N TYR A 171 3.52 23.61 -22.71
CA TYR A 171 2.82 22.45 -22.16
C TYR A 171 3.83 21.42 -21.66
N ALA A 172 3.48 20.74 -20.57
CA ALA A 172 4.23 19.63 -20.00
C ALA A 172 3.40 18.35 -20.04
N SER A 173 4.06 17.19 -20.12
CA SER A 173 3.44 15.88 -20.01
C SER A 173 4.42 14.93 -19.32
N THR A 174 3.90 14.02 -18.50
CA THR A 174 4.71 13.00 -17.82
C THR A 174 4.69 11.64 -18.53
N ASP A 175 3.76 11.47 -19.48
CA ASP A 175 3.64 10.27 -20.31
C ASP A 175 4.40 10.42 -21.64
N GLU A 176 5.23 9.43 -21.98
CA GLU A 176 5.93 9.41 -23.27
C GLU A 176 4.98 9.40 -24.47
N LYS A 177 3.76 8.86 -24.28
CA LYS A 177 2.71 8.79 -25.30
C LYS A 177 1.89 10.08 -25.42
N GLY A 178 2.07 11.06 -24.53
CA GLY A 178 1.50 12.40 -24.66
C GLY A 178 -0.02 12.48 -24.52
N PHE A 179 -0.62 11.62 -23.69
CA PHE A 179 -2.06 11.66 -23.41
C PHE A 179 -2.46 12.72 -22.35
N ASP A 180 -1.49 13.29 -21.62
CA ASP A 180 -1.66 14.16 -20.45
C ASP A 180 -0.93 15.51 -20.59
N TRP A 181 -1.09 16.20 -21.73
CA TRP A 181 -0.50 17.54 -21.90
C TRP A 181 -1.22 18.60 -21.07
N GLU A 182 -0.52 19.14 -20.08
CA GLU A 182 -1.01 20.22 -19.21
C GLU A 182 -0.30 21.54 -19.50
N PRO A 183 -1.01 22.68 -19.51
CA PRO A 183 -0.38 23.97 -19.74
C PRO A 183 0.47 24.38 -18.53
N ILE A 184 1.71 24.81 -18.77
CA ILE A 184 2.55 25.39 -17.71
C ILE A 184 2.04 26.81 -17.41
N SER A 185 1.92 27.13 -16.12
CA SER A 185 1.50 28.46 -15.65
C SER A 185 2.50 29.54 -16.07
N GLU A 186 2.00 30.67 -16.57
CA GLU A 186 2.81 31.82 -17.04
C GLU A 186 2.99 32.88 -15.94
N GLN A 187 2.85 32.50 -14.67
CA GLN A 187 3.06 33.42 -13.55
C GLN A 187 4.52 33.90 -13.47
N ALA A 188 4.71 35.17 -13.12
CA ALA A 188 6.04 35.75 -12.96
C ALA A 188 6.81 35.06 -11.81
N ASN A 189 8.09 34.77 -12.05
CA ASN A 189 9.02 34.13 -11.10
C ASN A 189 8.73 32.66 -10.71
N LEU A 190 7.80 31.97 -11.39
CA LEU A 190 7.56 30.55 -11.16
C LEU A 190 8.80 29.71 -11.51
N THR A 191 9.31 28.90 -10.57
CA THR A 191 10.45 27.99 -10.84
C THR A 191 9.98 26.64 -11.38
N LEU A 192 10.90 25.82 -11.91
CA LEU A 192 10.60 24.45 -12.35
C LEU A 192 10.06 23.59 -11.21
N ASP A 193 10.57 23.79 -10.00
CA ASP A 193 10.07 23.17 -8.76
C ASP A 193 8.62 23.59 -8.46
N ASP A 194 8.33 24.90 -8.50
CA ASP A 194 6.97 25.43 -8.28
C ASP A 194 5.97 24.97 -9.37
N ALA A 195 6.48 24.67 -10.57
CA ALA A 195 5.72 24.15 -11.71
C ALA A 195 5.64 22.61 -11.75
N ASP A 196 6.20 21.91 -10.75
CA ASP A 196 6.22 20.44 -10.62
C ASP A 196 6.88 19.69 -11.79
N LEU A 197 7.86 20.32 -12.46
CA LEU A 197 8.52 19.75 -13.65
C LEU A 197 9.70 18.84 -13.31
N THR A 198 9.64 18.07 -12.22
CA THR A 198 10.81 17.38 -11.65
C THR A 198 11.08 15.96 -12.19
N LYS A 199 10.15 15.40 -12.98
CA LYS A 199 10.17 14.00 -13.48
C LYS A 199 10.34 13.93 -15.00
N ASN A 200 11.57 13.96 -15.52
CA ASN A 200 11.93 13.76 -16.95
C ASN A 200 10.87 14.21 -17.97
N ALA A 201 10.28 15.38 -17.72
CA ALA A 201 8.98 15.74 -18.29
C ALA A 201 9.14 16.12 -19.75
N PHE A 202 8.16 15.77 -20.58
CA PHE A 202 8.11 16.23 -21.96
C PHE A 202 7.57 17.65 -21.99
N ILE A 203 8.32 18.57 -22.60
CA ILE A 203 7.92 19.96 -22.73
C ILE A 203 7.75 20.30 -24.21
N THR A 204 6.65 20.95 -24.55
CA THR A 204 6.38 21.40 -25.93
C THR A 204 5.74 22.78 -25.94
N TYR A 205 5.62 23.38 -27.11
CA TYR A 205 5.05 24.70 -27.32
C TYR A 205 3.95 24.67 -28.38
N GLU A 206 3.00 25.60 -28.30
CA GLU A 206 1.92 25.75 -29.29
C GLU A 206 1.68 27.24 -29.60
N SER A 207 1.70 27.60 -30.89
CA SER A 207 1.43 28.97 -31.35
C SER A 207 -0.06 29.31 -31.22
N ARG A 208 -0.38 30.47 -30.65
CA ARG A 208 -1.72 31.04 -30.66
C ARG A 208 -1.97 31.72 -32.02
N ASN A 209 -2.40 30.96 -33.02
CA ASN A 209 -2.78 31.55 -34.31
C ASN A 209 -4.10 32.35 -34.18
N ILE A 210 -4.05 33.62 -34.55
CA ILE A 210 -5.21 34.51 -34.71
C ILE A 210 -5.73 34.33 -36.16
N SER A 211 -6.86 33.62 -36.29
CA SER A 211 -7.81 33.53 -37.42
C SER A 211 -7.36 33.05 -38.82
N THR A 212 -8.02 32.00 -39.33
CA THR A 212 -8.81 31.99 -40.59
C THR A 212 -9.57 30.66 -40.74
N HIS A 213 -10.82 30.74 -41.20
CA HIS A 213 -11.77 29.62 -41.38
C HIS A 213 -11.44 28.77 -42.62
N SER A 214 -11.39 27.44 -42.46
CA SER A 214 -11.95 26.48 -43.42
C SER A 214 -12.28 25.16 -42.72
N SER A 215 -13.32 24.51 -43.20
CA SER A 215 -14.15 23.52 -42.52
C SER A 215 -13.86 22.08 -42.94
N SER A 216 -13.60 21.19 -41.97
CA SER A 216 -14.15 19.82 -41.92
C SER A 216 -13.82 19.09 -40.59
N SER A 217 -14.85 18.97 -39.76
CA SER A 217 -15.23 17.82 -38.90
C SER A 217 -14.16 17.08 -38.07
N SER A 218 -14.01 17.45 -36.79
CA SER A 218 -14.12 16.53 -35.64
C SER A 218 -13.98 17.29 -34.30
N ASN A 219 -15.08 17.31 -33.54
CA ASN A 219 -15.30 17.71 -32.14
C ASN A 219 -14.23 18.55 -31.41
N LYS A 220 -14.45 19.88 -31.41
CA LYS A 220 -13.95 20.79 -30.36
C LYS A 220 -14.92 20.79 -29.17
N PRO A 221 -14.45 20.80 -27.92
CA PRO A 221 -15.29 21.20 -26.79
C PRO A 221 -15.50 22.71 -26.85
N TYR A 222 -16.76 23.09 -26.79
CA TYR A 222 -17.27 24.46 -26.82
C TYR A 222 -16.82 25.20 -25.55
N TYR A 223 -15.90 26.17 -25.68
CA TYR A 223 -15.77 27.23 -24.67
C TYR A 223 -16.90 28.22 -24.92
N ASP A 224 -18.01 28.01 -24.23
CA ASP A 224 -19.05 29.03 -24.08
C ASP A 224 -18.55 30.07 -23.07
N VAL A 225 -18.20 31.25 -23.57
CA VAL A 225 -18.21 32.47 -22.76
C VAL A 225 -19.69 32.84 -22.61
N GLY A 226 -20.37 32.21 -21.65
CA GLY A 226 -21.81 32.44 -21.53
C GLY A 226 -22.62 31.56 -20.57
N SER A 227 -22.07 30.48 -20.00
CA SER A 227 -22.83 29.62 -19.08
C SER A 227 -22.05 29.29 -17.81
N LYS A 228 -22.65 29.57 -16.65
CA LYS A 228 -22.13 29.17 -15.33
C LYS A 228 -22.12 27.64 -15.25
N SER A 229 -21.06 26.99 -15.72
CA SER A 229 -20.85 25.56 -15.45
C SER A 229 -20.45 25.41 -13.98
N HIS A 230 -21.43 25.22 -13.11
CA HIS A 230 -21.19 24.86 -11.72
C HIS A 230 -20.60 23.44 -11.67
N TYR A 231 -19.37 23.29 -11.17
CA TYR A 231 -18.85 21.98 -10.77
C TYR A 231 -19.70 21.44 -9.62
N THR A 232 -19.83 20.11 -9.51
CA THR A 232 -20.54 19.50 -8.38
C THR A 232 -19.83 19.89 -7.06
N PRO A 233 -20.54 20.50 -6.10
CA PRO A 233 -19.96 20.84 -4.79
C PRO A 233 -19.28 19.64 -4.13
N GLY A 234 -18.07 19.85 -3.60
CA GLY A 234 -17.26 18.79 -2.98
C GLY A 234 -16.40 18.00 -3.98
N LEU A 235 -16.62 18.11 -5.29
CA LEU A 235 -15.72 17.57 -6.31
C LEU A 235 -14.64 18.59 -6.69
N CYS A 236 -13.78 18.92 -5.72
CA CYS A 236 -12.65 19.83 -5.87
C CYS A 236 -11.35 19.13 -5.42
N GLY A 237 -10.36 19.02 -6.30
CA GLY A 237 -9.03 18.49 -5.97
C GLY A 237 -8.18 19.48 -5.16
N LEU A 238 -7.07 19.01 -4.60
CA LEU A 238 -6.11 19.84 -3.86
C LEU A 238 -4.72 19.77 -4.48
N SER A 239 -4.16 20.91 -4.87
CA SER A 239 -2.78 20.96 -5.39
C SER A 239 -1.78 20.47 -4.34
N ASN A 240 -0.81 19.65 -4.77
CA ASN A 240 0.30 19.24 -3.93
C ASN A 240 1.33 20.39 -3.84
N LEU A 241 1.72 20.76 -2.62
CA LEU A 241 2.68 21.83 -2.30
C LEU A 241 4.08 21.30 -1.98
N GLY A 242 4.41 20.08 -2.43
CA GLY A 242 5.69 19.40 -2.18
C GLY A 242 5.60 18.38 -1.05
N LYS A 243 5.39 17.10 -1.39
CA LYS A 243 5.14 15.98 -0.46
C LYS A 243 3.96 16.18 0.52
N THR A 244 3.01 17.05 0.18
CA THR A 244 1.83 17.34 1.01
C THR A 244 0.63 16.43 0.76
N CYS A 245 0.82 15.31 0.04
CA CYS A 245 -0.29 14.39 -0.26
C CYS A 245 -0.94 13.80 1.01
N PHE A 246 -0.19 13.64 2.11
CA PHE A 246 -0.73 13.24 3.42
C PHE A 246 -1.78 14.24 3.93
N MET A 247 -1.49 15.54 3.81
CA MET A 247 -2.40 16.64 4.18
C MET A 247 -3.60 16.65 3.25
N ASN A 248 -3.38 16.60 1.93
CA ASN A 248 -4.47 16.57 0.95
C ASN A 248 -5.41 15.40 1.22
N SER A 249 -4.87 14.21 1.52
CA SER A 249 -5.68 13.04 1.79
C SER A 249 -6.54 13.21 3.05
N ALA A 250 -5.96 13.69 4.16
CA ALA A 250 -6.71 13.96 5.38
C ALA A 250 -7.79 15.04 5.18
N LEU A 251 -7.47 16.13 4.48
CA LEU A 251 -8.41 17.21 4.17
C LEU A 251 -9.58 16.72 3.32
N GLN A 252 -9.32 15.90 2.29
CA GLN A 252 -10.38 15.33 1.47
C GLN A 252 -11.28 14.38 2.25
N CYS A 253 -10.72 13.60 3.17
CA CYS A 253 -11.50 12.73 4.06
C CYS A 253 -12.45 13.56 4.95
N LEU A 254 -11.90 14.58 5.64
CA LEU A 254 -12.69 15.44 6.54
C LEU A 254 -13.71 16.32 5.79
N SER A 255 -13.36 16.83 4.61
CA SER A 255 -14.25 17.62 3.74
C SER A 255 -15.50 16.83 3.33
N ASN A 256 -15.41 15.50 3.25
CA ASN A 256 -16.55 14.63 2.93
C ASN A 256 -17.28 14.12 4.18
N VAL A 257 -16.98 14.64 5.38
CA VAL A 257 -17.77 14.38 6.60
C VAL A 257 -18.96 15.35 6.64
N PRO A 258 -20.20 14.91 6.35
CA PRO A 258 -21.34 15.82 6.18
C PRO A 258 -21.63 16.74 7.39
N PRO A 259 -21.66 16.27 8.66
CA PRO A 259 -21.94 17.16 9.79
C PRO A 259 -20.82 18.17 10.07
N LEU A 260 -19.58 17.89 9.65
CA LEU A 260 -18.45 18.81 9.79
C LEU A 260 -18.52 19.90 8.71
N THR A 261 -18.67 19.48 7.46
CA THR A 261 -18.77 20.40 6.31
C THR A 261 -19.97 21.32 6.43
N ALA A 262 -21.15 20.81 6.81
CA ALA A 262 -22.33 21.64 7.02
C ALA A 262 -22.11 22.73 8.09
N TYR A 263 -21.31 22.43 9.12
CA TYR A 263 -20.98 23.40 10.16
C TYR A 263 -20.03 24.50 9.67
N PHE A 264 -18.99 24.16 8.90
CA PHE A 264 -18.06 25.14 8.33
C PHE A 264 -18.64 25.97 7.17
N LEU A 265 -19.64 25.44 6.46
CA LEU A 265 -20.45 26.21 5.51
C LEU A 265 -21.45 27.14 6.20
N GLY A 266 -21.70 26.93 7.50
CA GLY A 266 -22.61 27.70 8.34
C GLY A 266 -21.89 28.62 9.33
N GLN A 267 -22.18 28.45 10.62
CA GLN A 267 -21.95 29.45 11.69
C GLN A 267 -20.65 29.26 12.49
N TYR A 268 -19.65 28.54 11.98
CA TYR A 268 -18.45 28.25 12.77
C TYR A 268 -17.70 29.51 13.26
N GLU A 269 -17.83 30.62 12.54
CA GLU A 269 -17.15 31.89 12.85
C GLU A 269 -17.56 32.46 14.22
N ASP A 270 -18.81 32.27 14.64
CA ASP A 270 -19.33 32.74 15.93
C ASP A 270 -18.74 31.98 17.11
N HIS A 271 -18.21 30.78 16.86
CA HIS A 271 -17.65 29.91 17.89
C HIS A 271 -16.13 30.03 18.03
N ILE A 272 -15.47 30.86 17.21
CA ILE A 272 -14.02 31.03 17.26
C ILE A 272 -13.58 31.55 18.63
N ASN A 273 -12.67 30.82 19.27
CA ASN A 273 -12.09 31.11 20.56
C ASN A 273 -10.63 31.55 20.41
N ARG A 274 -10.41 32.87 20.32
CA ARG A 274 -9.07 33.45 20.13
C ARG A 274 -8.21 33.44 21.38
N ASP A 275 -8.83 33.32 22.54
CA ASP A 275 -8.18 33.48 23.85
C ASP A 275 -7.85 32.13 24.51
N ASN A 276 -8.20 31.02 23.86
CA ASN A 276 -7.90 29.69 24.38
C ASN A 276 -6.38 29.45 24.40
N PRO A 277 -5.76 29.24 25.57
CA PRO A 277 -4.32 29.02 25.67
C PRO A 277 -3.83 27.74 24.98
N LEU A 278 -4.74 26.80 24.69
CA LEU A 278 -4.46 25.56 23.96
C LEU A 278 -4.81 25.65 22.46
N GLY A 279 -5.43 26.76 22.02
CA GLY A 279 -5.80 26.97 20.63
C GLY A 279 -4.75 27.72 19.81
N MET A 280 -5.03 27.89 18.52
CA MET A 280 -4.18 28.54 17.53
C MET A 280 -4.74 29.91 17.15
N LYS A 281 -5.32 30.61 18.14
CA LYS A 281 -5.92 31.95 18.03
C LYS A 281 -7.09 32.04 17.04
N GLY A 282 -7.67 30.90 16.64
CA GLY A 282 -8.70 30.82 15.60
C GLY A 282 -8.15 30.83 14.17
N ASP A 283 -6.82 30.86 13.98
CA ASP A 283 -6.21 30.98 12.66
C ASP A 283 -6.39 29.70 11.84
N VAL A 284 -6.29 28.53 12.48
CA VAL A 284 -6.45 27.22 11.82
C VAL A 284 -7.92 27.00 11.48
N ALA A 285 -8.85 27.26 12.40
CA ALA A 285 -10.28 27.13 12.14
C ALA A 285 -10.76 28.04 11.00
N LYS A 286 -10.26 29.28 10.94
CA LYS A 286 -10.58 30.20 9.84
C LYS A 286 -10.04 29.70 8.50
N ALA A 287 -8.75 29.33 8.44
CA ALA A 287 -8.14 28.85 7.21
C ALA A 287 -8.78 27.55 6.70
N TYR A 288 -9.16 26.64 7.59
CA TYR A 288 -9.90 25.43 7.24
C TYR A 288 -11.31 25.76 6.73
N GLY A 289 -12.04 26.64 7.41
CA GLY A 289 -13.38 27.06 6.98
C GLY A 289 -13.40 27.74 5.62
N ASP A 290 -12.41 28.60 5.34
CA ASP A 290 -12.23 29.23 4.02
C ASP A 290 -11.96 28.18 2.93
N LEU A 291 -11.11 27.20 3.21
CA LEU A 291 -10.85 26.08 2.30
C LEU A 291 -12.10 25.23 2.03
N ILE A 292 -12.88 24.89 3.06
CA ILE A 292 -14.12 24.12 2.91
C ILE A 292 -15.13 24.89 2.06
N ARG A 293 -15.26 26.20 2.27
CA ARG A 293 -16.11 27.06 1.42
C ARG A 293 -15.66 27.07 -0.02
N GLU A 294 -14.36 27.05 -0.30
CA GLU A 294 -13.84 26.96 -1.66
C GLU A 294 -14.15 25.60 -2.32
N ILE A 295 -13.83 24.50 -1.64
CA ILE A 295 -14.07 23.11 -2.12
C ILE A 295 -15.55 22.87 -2.43
N TRP A 296 -16.45 23.39 -1.60
CA TRP A 296 -17.90 23.20 -1.74
C TRP A 296 -18.61 24.34 -2.48
N SER A 297 -17.87 25.30 -3.05
CA SER A 297 -18.45 26.40 -3.82
C SER A 297 -18.98 26.00 -5.20
N GLY A 298 -18.49 24.88 -5.76
CA GLY A 298 -18.76 24.47 -7.13
C GLY A 298 -18.14 25.39 -8.21
N LYS A 299 -17.18 26.26 -7.84
CA LYS A 299 -16.57 27.23 -8.77
C LYS A 299 -15.29 26.72 -9.45
N SER A 300 -14.58 25.78 -8.83
CA SER A 300 -13.27 25.31 -9.27
C SER A 300 -13.20 23.78 -9.19
N SER A 301 -12.52 23.15 -10.16
CA SER A 301 -12.24 21.70 -10.14
C SER A 301 -11.10 21.31 -9.20
N PHE A 302 -10.24 22.25 -8.81
CA PHE A 302 -9.21 22.10 -7.77
C PHE A 302 -8.89 23.45 -7.12
N CYS A 303 -8.30 23.42 -5.92
CA CYS A 303 -7.79 24.59 -5.23
C CYS A 303 -6.46 24.30 -4.52
N THR A 304 -5.80 25.34 -4.01
CA THR A 304 -4.50 25.22 -3.34
C THR A 304 -4.65 25.58 -1.86
N PRO A 305 -4.39 24.65 -0.91
CA PRO A 305 -4.60 24.89 0.53
C PRO A 305 -3.47 25.74 1.17
N LYS A 306 -3.06 26.83 0.51
CA LYS A 306 -1.87 27.63 0.88
C LYS A 306 -2.00 28.27 2.26
N SER A 307 -3.13 28.91 2.55
CA SER A 307 -3.34 29.60 3.84
C SER A 307 -3.35 28.60 5.01
N LEU A 308 -3.98 27.44 4.82
CA LEU A 308 -3.97 26.38 5.83
C LEU A 308 -2.56 25.83 6.04
N ASN A 309 -1.84 25.54 4.95
CA ASN A 309 -0.46 25.04 5.02
C ASN A 309 0.48 26.02 5.76
N GLN A 310 0.32 27.33 5.56
CA GLN A 310 1.08 28.36 6.27
C GLN A 310 0.80 28.36 7.78
N ASN A 311 -0.46 28.20 8.18
CA ASN A 311 -0.83 28.10 9.60
C ASN A 311 -0.33 26.80 10.22
N VAL A 312 -0.42 25.67 9.51
CA VAL A 312 0.15 24.38 9.94
C VAL A 312 1.65 24.52 10.17
N ALA A 313 2.41 25.06 9.22
CA ALA A 313 3.85 25.25 9.37
C ALA A 313 4.23 26.17 10.56
N ARG A 314 3.35 27.13 10.90
CA ARG A 314 3.55 28.04 12.03
C ARG A 314 3.31 27.37 13.39
N TYR A 315 2.22 26.60 13.53
CA TYR A 315 1.78 26.07 14.82
C TYR A 315 2.24 24.63 15.07
N ALA A 316 2.53 23.88 14.00
CA ALA A 316 3.08 22.53 14.04
C ALA A 316 4.25 22.40 13.06
N PRO A 317 5.44 22.95 13.41
CA PRO A 317 6.62 22.92 12.55
C PRO A 317 7.10 21.50 12.19
N GLN A 318 6.68 20.46 12.91
CA GLN A 318 6.98 19.08 12.54
C GLN A 318 6.37 18.67 11.20
N PHE A 319 5.27 19.31 10.75
CA PHE A 319 4.70 19.13 9.41
C PHE A 319 5.25 20.15 8.40
N SER A 320 6.21 21.00 8.81
CA SER A 320 6.88 21.93 7.94
C SER A 320 8.06 21.27 7.22
N GLY A 321 8.31 21.69 5.99
CA GLY A 321 9.33 21.10 5.13
C GLY A 321 8.74 20.22 4.03
N PHE A 322 9.60 19.44 3.38
CA PHE A 322 9.27 18.59 2.23
C PHE A 322 9.43 17.09 2.55
N SER A 323 9.36 16.73 3.84
CA SER A 323 9.31 15.34 4.29
C SER A 323 7.90 14.77 4.12
N GLN A 324 7.81 13.45 4.00
CA GLN A 324 6.53 12.78 4.12
C GLN A 324 6.17 12.63 5.58
N HIS A 325 4.87 12.68 5.86
CA HIS A 325 4.30 12.56 7.19
C HIS A 325 3.16 11.54 7.20
N ASP A 326 2.80 11.10 8.40
CA ASP A 326 1.64 10.25 8.60
C ASP A 326 0.35 11.07 8.44
N SER A 327 -0.53 10.65 7.54
CA SER A 327 -1.81 11.33 7.29
C SER A 327 -2.72 11.38 8.53
N LEU A 328 -2.66 10.37 9.41
CA LEU A 328 -3.45 10.39 10.64
C LEU A 328 -2.85 11.33 11.67
N GLU A 329 -1.53 11.39 11.78
CA GLU A 329 -0.87 12.32 12.70
C GLU A 329 -1.27 13.77 12.38
N PHE A 330 -1.25 14.12 11.09
CA PHE A 330 -1.76 15.40 10.62
C PHE A 330 -3.26 15.58 10.87
N MET A 331 -4.09 14.56 10.62
CA MET A 331 -5.53 14.60 10.89
C MET A 331 -5.83 14.83 12.37
N SER A 332 -5.08 14.17 13.26
CA SER A 332 -5.17 14.31 14.72
C SER A 332 -4.82 15.74 15.12
N PHE A 333 -3.71 16.28 14.63
CA PHE A 333 -3.34 17.68 14.85
C PHE A 333 -4.44 18.64 14.38
N LEU A 334 -4.98 18.43 13.18
CA LEU A 334 -6.01 19.30 12.63
C LEU A 334 -7.29 19.23 13.46
N LEU A 335 -7.77 18.05 13.84
CA LEU A 335 -8.97 17.89 14.66
C LEU A 335 -8.80 18.51 16.06
N ASP A 336 -7.65 18.34 16.70
CA ASP A 336 -7.34 18.97 17.98
C ASP A 336 -7.28 20.50 17.85
N SER A 337 -6.62 21.00 16.81
CA SER A 337 -6.55 22.44 16.51
C SER A 337 -7.92 23.05 16.29
N LEU A 338 -8.76 22.39 15.47
CA LEU A 338 -10.14 22.82 15.22
C LEU A 338 -10.98 22.71 16.50
N HIS A 339 -10.75 21.69 17.33
CA HIS A 339 -11.46 21.54 18.60
C HIS A 339 -11.15 22.73 19.51
N GLU A 340 -9.88 23.06 19.70
CA GLU A 340 -9.43 24.11 20.61
C GLU A 340 -9.76 25.52 20.09
N ASP A 341 -9.60 25.78 18.79
CA ASP A 341 -10.00 27.04 18.15
C ASP A 341 -11.52 27.29 18.21
N LEU A 342 -12.33 26.24 18.36
CA LEU A 342 -13.81 26.32 18.38
C LEU A 342 -14.41 25.88 19.72
N ASN A 343 -13.59 25.79 20.76
CA ASN A 343 -14.04 25.39 22.08
C ASN A 343 -14.82 26.53 22.75
N LEU A 344 -16.09 26.28 23.05
CA LEU A 344 -16.99 27.22 23.72
C LEU A 344 -16.60 27.45 25.19
N VAL A 345 -15.84 26.53 25.79
CA VAL A 345 -15.32 26.69 27.16
C VAL A 345 -14.16 27.69 27.14
N LYS A 346 -14.43 28.94 27.52
CA LYS A 346 -13.43 30.02 27.55
C LYS A 346 -12.37 29.82 28.64
N LYS A 347 -12.77 29.37 29.82
CA LYS A 347 -11.88 29.13 30.97
C LYS A 347 -11.99 27.69 31.43
N LYS A 348 -10.99 26.87 31.09
CA LYS A 348 -10.95 25.45 31.47
C LYS A 348 -10.71 25.32 32.98
N PRO A 349 -11.66 24.81 33.78
CA PRO A 349 -11.44 24.62 35.21
C PRO A 349 -10.39 23.53 35.47
N TYR A 350 -9.51 23.73 36.46
CA TYR A 350 -8.71 22.63 36.99
C TYR A 350 -9.65 21.64 37.68
N VAL A 351 -9.54 20.36 37.32
CA VAL A 351 -10.32 19.28 37.89
C VAL A 351 -9.36 18.16 38.20
N GLU A 352 -9.29 17.76 39.46
CA GLU A 352 -8.52 16.59 39.88
C GLU A 352 -9.26 15.34 39.41
N LYS A 353 -8.62 14.53 38.55
CA LYS A 353 -9.18 13.25 38.10
C LYS A 353 -9.15 12.30 39.30
N LYS A 354 -10.33 11.98 39.84
CA LYS A 354 -10.45 10.96 40.89
C LYS A 354 -10.28 9.59 40.26
N ASP A 355 -9.46 8.76 40.89
CA ASP A 355 -9.38 7.35 40.53
C ASP A 355 -10.66 6.64 40.95
N ASP A 356 -10.98 5.58 40.22
CA ASP A 356 -12.03 4.66 40.59
C ASP A 356 -11.72 4.01 41.95
N ASP A 357 -12.61 4.22 42.93
CA ASP A 357 -12.55 3.59 44.24
C ASP A 357 -13.34 2.27 44.31
N GLY A 358 -13.87 1.82 43.17
CA GLY A 358 -14.65 0.59 43.02
C GLY A 358 -16.09 0.71 43.48
N LYS A 359 -16.54 1.86 44.00
CA LYS A 359 -17.90 2.02 44.54
C LYS A 359 -18.95 2.34 43.48
N LEU A 360 -18.55 3.04 42.42
CA LEU A 360 -19.46 3.43 41.35
C LEU A 360 -19.66 2.29 40.34
N THR A 361 -20.87 2.19 39.82
CA THR A 361 -21.17 1.35 38.65
C THR A 361 -20.46 1.93 37.43
N ASP A 362 -20.22 1.09 36.40
CA ASP A 362 -19.59 1.55 35.16
C ASP A 362 -20.35 2.72 34.53
N SER A 363 -21.68 2.67 34.52
CA SER A 363 -22.54 3.74 33.98
C SER A 363 -22.38 5.04 34.75
N ALA A 364 -22.36 5.00 36.08
CA ALA A 364 -22.18 6.20 36.90
C ALA A 364 -20.77 6.80 36.74
N LEU A 365 -19.73 5.95 36.75
CA LEU A 365 -18.34 6.39 36.60
C LEU A 365 -18.08 6.96 35.20
N ALA A 366 -18.59 6.32 34.15
CA ALA A 366 -18.47 6.79 32.78
C ALA A 366 -19.15 8.14 32.58
N ALA A 367 -20.38 8.29 33.08
CA ALA A 367 -21.12 9.54 33.03
C ALA A 367 -20.39 10.66 33.79
N GLU A 368 -19.90 10.38 35.00
CA GLU A 368 -19.13 11.34 35.80
C GLU A 368 -17.86 11.81 35.05
N GLN A 369 -17.07 10.89 34.50
CA GLN A 369 -15.86 11.22 33.75
C GLN A 369 -16.16 11.94 32.44
N TRP A 370 -17.26 11.60 31.76
CA TRP A 370 -17.70 12.30 30.56
C TRP A 370 -18.14 13.74 30.86
N GLU A 371 -18.88 13.97 31.96
CA GLU A 371 -19.24 15.32 32.39
C GLU A 371 -18.01 16.18 32.70
N TYR A 372 -16.99 15.60 33.33
CA TYR A 372 -15.73 16.31 33.56
C TYR A 372 -15.03 16.69 32.27
N TYR A 373 -15.01 15.76 31.31
CA TYR A 373 -14.49 16.03 29.99
C TYR A 373 -15.25 17.17 29.29
N ARG A 374 -16.60 17.14 29.32
CA ARG A 374 -17.47 18.17 28.74
C ARG A 374 -17.36 19.54 29.43
N LYS A 375 -17.00 19.63 30.71
CA LYS A 375 -16.76 20.92 31.38
C LYS A 375 -15.56 21.67 30.82
N ARG A 376 -14.64 20.98 30.15
CA ARG A 376 -13.42 21.56 29.57
C ARG A 376 -13.47 21.62 28.04
N ASN A 377 -14.29 20.78 27.42
CA ASN A 377 -14.28 20.53 25.98
C ASN A 377 -15.71 20.56 25.44
N GLN A 378 -16.09 21.68 24.80
CA GLN A 378 -17.38 21.84 24.13
C GLN A 378 -17.17 22.49 22.77
N SER A 379 -17.11 21.67 21.72
CA SER A 379 -17.05 22.18 20.35
C SER A 379 -17.79 21.26 19.41
N ARG A 380 -18.04 21.72 18.18
CA ARG A 380 -18.65 20.88 17.16
C ARG A 380 -17.78 19.66 16.80
N ILE A 381 -16.46 19.79 16.90
CA ILE A 381 -15.51 18.68 16.67
C ILE A 381 -15.73 17.57 17.71
N HIS A 382 -15.84 17.97 18.98
CA HIS A 382 -16.13 17.06 20.09
C HIS A 382 -17.44 16.30 19.86
N GLU A 383 -18.52 16.98 19.45
CA GLU A 383 -19.82 16.34 19.21
C GLU A 383 -19.84 15.34 18.04
N ILE A 384 -18.95 15.52 17.06
CA ILE A 384 -18.91 14.70 15.84
C ILE A 384 -18.01 13.48 16.05
N PHE A 385 -16.79 13.70 16.56
CA PHE A 385 -15.72 12.70 16.53
C PHE A 385 -15.42 12.07 17.89
N HIS A 386 -15.86 12.65 19.01
CA HIS A 386 -15.48 12.13 20.31
C HIS A 386 -16.42 11.05 20.82
N GLY A 387 -15.82 9.92 21.21
CA GLY A 387 -16.45 8.84 21.95
C GLY A 387 -15.74 8.61 23.28
N GLN A 388 -16.04 7.48 23.92
CA GLN A 388 -15.46 7.08 25.20
C GLN A 388 -15.12 5.59 25.16
N ILE A 389 -13.93 5.24 25.66
CA ILE A 389 -13.51 3.85 25.87
C ILE A 389 -13.46 3.55 27.37
N LYS A 390 -13.67 2.28 27.73
CA LYS A 390 -13.48 1.76 29.07
C LYS A 390 -12.14 1.02 29.11
N SER A 391 -11.20 1.52 29.90
CA SER A 391 -9.92 0.87 30.18
C SER A 391 -9.99 0.18 31.54
N ILE A 392 -9.59 -1.10 31.61
CA ILE A 392 -9.42 -1.83 32.87
C ILE A 392 -7.96 -2.25 32.98
N VAL A 393 -7.28 -1.79 34.03
CA VAL A 393 -5.90 -2.19 34.34
C VAL A 393 -5.90 -3.06 35.60
N THR A 394 -5.33 -4.26 35.52
CA THR A 394 -5.25 -5.20 36.65
C THR A 394 -3.79 -5.51 36.99
N CYS A 395 -3.36 -5.19 38.22
CA CYS A 395 -2.01 -5.52 38.69
C CYS A 395 -1.80 -7.03 38.80
N LEU A 396 -0.73 -7.55 38.19
CA LEU A 396 -0.41 -8.97 38.24
C LEU A 396 0.14 -9.43 39.60
N THR A 397 0.56 -8.50 40.47
CA THR A 397 1.08 -8.83 41.80
C THR A 397 -0.01 -8.91 42.86
N CYS A 398 -0.93 -7.93 42.92
CA CYS A 398 -1.92 -7.83 44.00
C CYS A 398 -3.38 -7.97 43.53
N GLY A 399 -3.61 -8.17 42.24
CA GLY A 399 -4.94 -8.33 41.64
C GLY A 399 -5.82 -7.07 41.64
N THR A 400 -5.32 -5.93 42.12
CA THR A 400 -6.12 -4.69 42.17
C THR A 400 -6.44 -4.21 40.76
N GLN A 401 -7.72 -3.91 40.53
CA GLN A 401 -8.24 -3.37 39.28
C GLN A 401 -8.47 -1.87 39.39
N ALA A 402 -8.17 -1.14 38.32
CA ALA A 402 -8.51 0.26 38.16
C ALA A 402 -9.25 0.43 36.83
N ARG A 403 -10.45 1.02 36.87
CA ARG A 403 -11.24 1.37 35.69
C ARG A 403 -11.05 2.85 35.36
N ALA A 404 -10.98 3.17 34.07
CA ALA A 404 -10.99 4.54 33.56
C ALA A 404 -11.84 4.62 32.30
N PHE A 405 -12.55 5.74 32.13
CA PHE A 405 -13.39 6.02 30.98
C PHE A 405 -12.86 7.23 30.22
N ASP A 406 -11.99 6.96 29.24
CA ASP A 406 -11.21 7.98 28.58
C ASP A 406 -11.85 8.40 27.24
N PRO A 407 -11.84 9.70 26.91
CA PRO A 407 -12.33 10.19 25.63
C PRO A 407 -11.42 9.73 24.48
N ILE A 408 -12.00 9.44 23.32
CA ILE A 408 -11.28 9.08 22.10
C ILE A 408 -11.74 9.93 20.92
N CYS A 409 -10.83 10.24 20.00
CA CYS A 409 -11.14 10.91 18.73
C CYS A 409 -11.02 9.96 17.51
N PHE A 410 -10.16 8.96 17.62
CA PHE A 410 -9.94 7.92 16.62
C PHE A 410 -9.50 6.62 17.31
N LEU A 411 -9.59 5.50 16.59
CA LEU A 411 -9.12 4.19 17.04
C LEU A 411 -7.99 3.70 16.15
N SER A 412 -6.84 3.39 16.75
CA SER A 412 -5.73 2.73 16.07
C SER A 412 -5.83 1.23 16.31
N LEU A 413 -6.32 0.50 15.31
CA LEU A 413 -6.56 -0.93 15.46
C LEU A 413 -5.31 -1.72 15.08
N PRO A 414 -4.80 -2.59 15.98
CA PRO A 414 -3.76 -3.54 15.65
C PRO A 414 -4.27 -4.47 14.55
N LEU A 415 -3.39 -4.75 13.59
CA LEU A 415 -3.62 -5.84 12.66
C LEU A 415 -3.44 -7.16 13.41
N PRO A 416 -4.22 -8.22 13.10
CA PRO A 416 -4.09 -9.51 13.77
C PRO A 416 -2.64 -10.00 13.81
N ASP A 417 -2.07 -10.11 15.01
CA ASP A 417 -0.75 -10.67 15.27
C ASP A 417 -0.78 -12.17 15.00
N LYS A 418 -0.46 -12.57 13.78
CA LYS A 418 -0.20 -13.98 13.47
C LYS A 418 1.12 -14.05 12.73
N ALA A 419 2.17 -14.49 13.43
CA ALA A 419 3.51 -14.75 12.94
C ALA A 419 3.50 -15.15 11.46
N LYS A 420 3.69 -14.19 10.56
CA LYS A 420 3.77 -14.39 9.12
C LYS A 420 2.84 -15.51 8.60
N ILE A 421 1.56 -15.53 8.97
CA ILE A 421 0.63 -16.53 8.42
C ILE A 421 0.16 -15.99 7.08
N ARG A 422 0.48 -16.73 6.02
CA ARG A 422 0.04 -16.45 4.66
C ARG A 422 -1.14 -17.35 4.32
N ILE A 423 -2.14 -16.77 3.66
CA ILE A 423 -3.28 -17.50 3.12
C ILE A 423 -2.92 -17.96 1.71
N PHE A 424 -2.85 -19.28 1.51
CA PHE A 424 -2.64 -19.90 0.21
C PHE A 424 -3.99 -20.26 -0.39
N LYS A 425 -4.27 -19.70 -1.57
CA LYS A 425 -5.44 -20.07 -2.38
C LYS A 425 -5.03 -21.19 -3.31
N LEU A 426 -5.72 -22.31 -3.24
CA LEU A 426 -5.43 -23.47 -4.08
C LEU A 426 -6.71 -24.05 -4.70
N ASP A 427 -6.61 -24.52 -5.93
CA ASP A 427 -7.65 -25.35 -6.55
C ASP A 427 -7.34 -26.82 -6.26
N TYR A 428 -8.28 -27.57 -5.70
CA TYR A 428 -8.17 -29.01 -5.54
C TYR A 428 -8.96 -29.71 -6.64
N VAL A 429 -8.25 -30.53 -7.42
CA VAL A 429 -8.79 -31.31 -8.54
C VAL A 429 -8.78 -32.78 -8.14
N ARG A 430 -9.98 -33.34 -7.98
CA ARG A 430 -10.18 -34.74 -7.59
C ARG A 430 -10.02 -35.69 -8.77
N LEU A 431 -9.85 -36.99 -8.48
CA LEU A 431 -9.77 -38.03 -9.52
C LEU A 431 -11.04 -38.15 -10.37
N ASN A 432 -12.20 -37.81 -9.80
CA ASN A 432 -13.47 -37.73 -10.52
C ASN A 432 -13.65 -36.41 -11.30
N GLY A 433 -12.60 -35.59 -11.40
CA GLY A 433 -12.57 -34.32 -12.12
C GLY A 433 -13.38 -33.18 -11.50
N GLN A 434 -13.93 -33.35 -10.30
CA GLN A 434 -14.48 -32.23 -9.54
C GLN A 434 -13.38 -31.25 -9.16
N ILE A 435 -13.65 -29.96 -9.34
CA ILE A 435 -12.75 -28.87 -8.98
C ILE A 435 -13.41 -28.08 -7.84
N LYS A 436 -12.68 -27.91 -6.73
CA LYS A 436 -13.11 -27.06 -5.62
C LYS A 436 -11.95 -26.22 -5.12
N SER A 437 -12.18 -24.94 -4.88
CA SER A 437 -11.15 -24.03 -4.38
C SER A 437 -11.18 -23.97 -2.86
N TYR A 438 -10.01 -23.87 -2.25
CA TYR A 438 -9.83 -23.77 -0.80
C TYR A 438 -8.84 -22.65 -0.46
N SER A 439 -9.01 -22.08 0.74
CA SER A 439 -8.10 -21.12 1.34
C SER A 439 -7.45 -21.77 2.57
N ILE A 440 -6.14 -21.93 2.56
CA ILE A 440 -5.40 -22.58 3.66
C ILE A 440 -4.47 -21.58 4.30
N LYS A 441 -4.56 -21.43 5.62
CA LYS A 441 -3.68 -20.59 6.42
C LYS A 441 -2.43 -21.39 6.78
N CYS A 442 -1.25 -20.91 6.38
CA CYS A 442 0.02 -21.56 6.69
C CYS A 442 1.11 -20.51 6.95
N GLY A 443 2.08 -20.80 7.83
CA GLY A 443 3.21 -19.90 8.09
C GLY A 443 4.08 -19.69 6.85
N GLU A 444 4.53 -18.46 6.59
CA GLU A 444 5.34 -18.05 5.41
C GLU A 444 6.65 -18.81 5.30
N ASN A 445 7.26 -19.17 6.44
CA ASN A 445 8.52 -19.92 6.48
C ASN A 445 8.33 -21.45 6.34
N GLY A 446 7.09 -21.92 6.15
CA GLY A 446 6.80 -23.33 5.94
C GLY A 446 7.26 -23.85 4.56
N ARG A 447 7.03 -25.14 4.32
CA ARG A 447 7.27 -25.82 3.03
C ARG A 447 5.96 -26.29 2.41
N ILE A 448 5.98 -26.63 1.12
CA ILE A 448 4.84 -27.19 0.39
C ILE A 448 4.25 -28.41 1.10
N HIS A 449 5.09 -29.27 1.68
CA HIS A 449 4.62 -30.39 2.49
C HIS A 449 3.74 -29.95 3.67
N ASN A 450 4.10 -28.87 4.37
CA ASN A 450 3.29 -28.34 5.47
C ASN A 450 1.94 -27.84 4.96
N LEU A 451 1.92 -27.15 3.82
CA LEU A 451 0.68 -26.68 3.21
C LEU A 451 -0.25 -27.84 2.79
N ILE A 452 0.30 -28.93 2.25
CA ILE A 452 -0.45 -30.15 1.91
C ILE A 452 -1.00 -30.82 3.18
N GLN A 453 -0.18 -30.93 4.23
CA GLN A 453 -0.60 -31.50 5.51
C GLN A 453 -1.76 -30.72 6.14
N GLU A 454 -1.65 -29.39 6.20
CA GLU A 454 -2.71 -28.51 6.69
C GLU A 454 -3.99 -28.66 5.87
N PHE A 455 -3.88 -28.64 4.54
CA PHE A 455 -5.00 -28.86 3.63
C PHE A 455 -5.74 -30.18 3.93
N CYS A 456 -5.02 -31.28 4.11
CA CYS A 456 -5.62 -32.57 4.46
C CYS A 456 -6.19 -32.61 5.88
N GLY A 457 -5.56 -31.92 6.83
CA GLY A 457 -5.98 -31.85 8.23
C GLY A 457 -7.39 -31.25 8.40
N HIS A 458 -7.77 -30.28 7.57
CA HIS A 458 -9.11 -29.68 7.57
C HIS A 458 -10.25 -30.65 7.18
N PHE A 459 -9.95 -31.84 6.65
CA PHE A 459 -10.93 -32.89 6.34
C PHE A 459 -11.00 -33.99 7.41
N GLN A 460 -10.27 -33.85 8.51
CA GLN A 460 -10.32 -34.80 9.64
C GLN A 460 -11.27 -34.27 10.74
N PRO A 461 -12.18 -35.11 11.26
CA PRO A 461 -13.03 -34.71 12.37
C PRO A 461 -12.17 -34.50 13.64
N LYS A 462 -12.17 -33.27 14.16
CA LYS A 462 -11.50 -32.95 15.44
C LYS A 462 -12.35 -33.49 16.59
N ASN A 463 -12.04 -34.70 17.03
CA ASN A 463 -12.60 -35.25 18.27
C ASN A 463 -12.07 -34.43 19.45
N LYS A 464 -12.97 -33.77 20.21
CA LYS A 464 -12.65 -33.22 21.54
C LYS A 464 -11.96 -34.31 22.36
N SER A 465 -10.66 -34.16 22.63
CA SER A 465 -9.93 -35.14 23.44
C SER A 465 -10.42 -35.03 24.88
N ILE A 466 -11.27 -35.96 25.30
CA ILE A 466 -11.51 -36.26 26.70
C ILE A 466 -10.17 -36.74 27.27
N ARG A 467 -9.50 -35.91 28.06
CA ARG A 467 -8.33 -36.35 28.83
C ARG A 467 -8.78 -37.41 29.84
N GLN A 468 -8.39 -38.66 29.57
CA GLN A 468 -8.48 -39.77 30.50
C GLN A 468 -7.66 -39.44 31.76
N LYS A 469 -8.30 -39.49 32.93
CA LYS A 469 -7.62 -39.53 34.23
C LYS A 469 -6.96 -40.90 34.38
N GLU A 470 -5.63 -40.94 34.47
CA GLU A 470 -4.93 -42.11 35.02
C GLU A 470 -5.09 -42.17 36.56
N PRO A 471 -5.15 -43.37 37.17
CA PRO A 471 -5.52 -43.55 38.57
C PRO A 471 -4.33 -43.80 39.53
N MET A 472 -4.64 -43.71 40.84
CA MET A 472 -3.96 -44.29 42.01
C MET A 472 -2.69 -43.57 42.52
N ASN A 473 -2.42 -43.41 43.83
CA ASN A 473 -2.87 -44.04 45.09
C ASN A 473 -2.69 -43.01 46.23
N THR A 474 -3.71 -42.70 47.03
CA THR A 474 -4.04 -43.22 48.39
C THR A 474 -3.02 -42.96 49.51
N ASP A 475 -3.61 -42.62 50.67
CA ASP A 475 -3.07 -42.52 52.04
C ASP A 475 -2.69 -41.08 52.47
N SER A 476 -3.25 -40.46 53.51
CA SER A 476 -4.10 -40.96 54.60
C SER A 476 -4.75 -39.80 55.40
N ALA A 477 -5.94 -40.10 55.95
CA ALA A 477 -6.56 -39.61 57.21
C ALA A 477 -6.84 -38.10 57.40
N ALA A 478 -8.10 -37.67 57.24
CA ALA A 478 -9.12 -37.50 58.30
C ALA A 478 -9.02 -36.12 59.01
N SER A 479 -10.03 -35.24 59.03
CA SER A 479 -11.40 -35.46 59.47
C SER A 479 -12.26 -34.19 59.22
N ASN A 480 -13.57 -34.39 58.95
CA ASN A 480 -14.78 -33.59 59.23
C ASN A 480 -14.71 -32.04 59.24
N SER A 481 -15.58 -31.26 58.61
CA SER A 481 -17.03 -31.40 58.34
C SER A 481 -17.52 -30.36 57.31
N ASN A 482 -18.46 -30.74 56.45
CA ASN A 482 -19.30 -29.90 55.55
C ASN A 482 -20.54 -29.34 56.30
N PRO A 483 -21.47 -28.51 55.74
CA PRO A 483 -21.56 -27.95 54.36
C PRO A 483 -22.00 -26.45 54.26
N SER A 484 -21.84 -25.81 53.09
CA SER A 484 -22.96 -25.16 52.34
C SER A 484 -22.49 -24.35 51.12
N ASN A 485 -22.94 -24.78 49.93
CA ASN A 485 -23.15 -24.10 48.64
C ASN A 485 -22.24 -22.94 48.21
N ARG A 486 -21.41 -23.22 47.21
CA ARG A 486 -21.09 -22.29 46.12
C ARG A 486 -21.59 -22.93 44.83
N ASN A 487 -22.37 -22.18 44.05
CA ASN A 487 -22.74 -22.54 42.69
C ASN A 487 -21.54 -22.25 41.78
N ASP A 488 -21.31 -23.20 40.89
CA ASP A 488 -20.31 -23.24 39.85
C ASP A 488 -20.57 -22.19 38.77
N ASP A 489 -19.53 -21.45 38.41
CA ASP A 489 -19.40 -20.78 37.10
C ASP A 489 -18.05 -21.24 36.52
N ASP A 490 -18.06 -22.39 35.85
CA ASP A 490 -16.98 -22.82 34.95
C ASP A 490 -16.99 -21.92 33.71
N GLU A 491 -16.03 -21.00 33.62
CA GLU A 491 -15.74 -20.24 32.40
C GLU A 491 -15.21 -21.22 31.34
N ASN A 492 -16.01 -21.42 30.29
CA ASN A 492 -15.56 -22.10 29.07
C ASN A 492 -14.47 -21.24 28.39
N ASP A 493 -13.26 -21.77 28.37
CA ASP A 493 -12.23 -21.38 27.40
C ASP A 493 -12.77 -21.69 25.98
N GLU A 494 -13.20 -20.67 25.25
CA GLU A 494 -13.52 -20.79 23.81
C GLU A 494 -12.21 -20.95 23.02
N GLU A 495 -11.79 -22.21 22.83
CA GLU A 495 -10.77 -22.61 21.87
C GLU A 495 -11.15 -22.09 20.46
N GLU A 496 -10.20 -21.48 19.75
CA GLU A 496 -10.36 -20.98 18.38
C GLU A 496 -11.00 -22.07 17.50
N GLU A 497 -12.21 -21.84 16.97
CA GLU A 497 -12.82 -22.74 16.00
C GLU A 497 -11.97 -22.77 14.72
N GLU A 498 -11.05 -23.72 14.62
CA GLU A 498 -10.32 -24.01 13.39
C GLU A 498 -11.32 -24.48 12.32
N GLU A 499 -11.27 -23.87 11.13
CA GLU A 499 -12.18 -24.18 10.00
C GLU A 499 -12.25 -25.69 9.73
N ASP A 500 -13.46 -26.25 9.66
CA ASP A 500 -13.72 -27.68 9.43
C ASP A 500 -14.44 -27.85 8.10
N PHE A 501 -13.74 -28.33 7.06
CA PHE A 501 -14.31 -28.48 5.73
C PHE A 501 -15.36 -29.59 5.65
N THR A 502 -15.46 -30.46 6.66
CA THR A 502 -16.48 -31.50 6.73
C THR A 502 -17.87 -30.96 7.06
N LYS A 503 -17.96 -29.73 7.60
CA LYS A 503 -19.22 -29.05 7.93
C LYS A 503 -19.85 -28.27 6.76
N ALA A 504 -19.18 -28.24 5.60
CA ALA A 504 -19.72 -27.56 4.42
C ALA A 504 -21.02 -28.27 3.95
N SER A 505 -22.02 -27.50 3.54
CA SER A 505 -23.34 -28.03 3.12
C SER A 505 -23.27 -28.97 1.90
N ASP A 506 -22.17 -28.92 1.16
CA ASP A 506 -21.87 -29.71 -0.03
C ASP A 506 -20.77 -30.76 0.20
N TYR A 507 -20.44 -31.07 1.46
CA TYR A 507 -19.44 -32.09 1.79
C TYR A 507 -19.96 -33.49 1.47
N ASP A 508 -19.17 -34.24 0.71
CA ASP A 508 -19.53 -35.56 0.18
C ASP A 508 -18.80 -36.73 0.86
N GLY A 509 -18.15 -36.47 2.00
CA GLY A 509 -17.45 -37.51 2.78
C GLY A 509 -16.07 -37.90 2.26
N HIS A 510 -15.58 -37.29 1.17
CA HIS A 510 -14.25 -37.57 0.63
C HIS A 510 -13.14 -36.96 1.51
N GLN A 511 -12.10 -37.73 1.79
CA GLN A 511 -10.95 -37.29 2.59
C GLN A 511 -9.65 -37.41 1.79
N PRO A 512 -9.03 -36.27 1.40
CA PRO A 512 -7.76 -36.30 0.69
C PRO A 512 -6.63 -36.74 1.62
N LYS A 513 -5.68 -37.52 1.10
CA LYS A 513 -4.48 -37.93 1.85
C LYS A 513 -3.26 -37.17 1.31
N PRO A 514 -2.35 -36.69 2.19
CA PRO A 514 -1.21 -35.87 1.79
C PRO A 514 -0.37 -36.51 0.67
N ASP A 515 -0.13 -37.81 0.79
CA ASP A 515 0.74 -38.51 -0.14
C ASP A 515 0.13 -38.77 -1.54
N TYR A 516 -1.15 -38.45 -1.73
CA TYR A 516 -1.86 -38.55 -3.01
C TYR A 516 -2.17 -37.18 -3.58
N ILE A 517 -1.44 -36.14 -3.15
CA ILE A 517 -1.58 -34.79 -3.66
C ILE A 517 -0.32 -34.39 -4.43
N LEU A 518 -0.54 -33.95 -5.66
CA LEU A 518 0.46 -33.34 -6.52
C LEU A 518 0.24 -31.83 -6.57
N ALA A 519 1.15 -31.07 -5.96
CA ALA A 519 1.13 -29.61 -5.98
C ALA A 519 1.84 -29.05 -7.22
N VAL A 520 1.13 -28.24 -8.02
CA VAL A 520 1.67 -27.62 -9.23
C VAL A 520 1.33 -26.15 -9.34
N GLU A 521 2.18 -25.43 -10.07
CA GLU A 521 1.97 -24.05 -10.50
C GLU A 521 1.44 -24.03 -11.93
N ILE A 522 0.35 -23.30 -12.15
CA ILE A 522 -0.24 -23.11 -13.47
C ILE A 522 0.06 -21.70 -13.99
N TYR A 523 0.71 -21.62 -15.15
CA TYR A 523 0.93 -20.38 -15.88
C TYR A 523 0.42 -20.51 -17.31
N ASN A 524 -0.37 -19.53 -17.76
CA ASN A 524 -0.93 -19.50 -19.12
C ASN A 524 -1.63 -20.82 -19.53
N HIS A 525 -2.44 -21.37 -18.61
CA HIS A 525 -3.19 -22.62 -18.77
C HIS A 525 -2.32 -23.87 -19.00
N ARG A 526 -1.05 -23.83 -18.58
CA ARG A 526 -0.10 -24.95 -18.63
C ARG A 526 0.54 -25.16 -17.26
N VAL A 527 0.94 -26.41 -17.00
CA VAL A 527 1.78 -26.72 -15.84
C VAL A 527 3.14 -26.06 -16.06
N HIS A 528 3.45 -25.07 -15.24
CA HIS A 528 4.72 -24.33 -15.28
C HIS A 528 5.78 -25.04 -14.44
N LEU A 529 5.41 -25.38 -13.22
CA LEU A 529 6.29 -25.97 -12.22
C LEU A 529 5.52 -27.02 -11.42
N GLN A 530 6.17 -28.15 -11.16
CA GLN A 530 5.72 -29.11 -10.16
C GLN A 530 6.52 -28.86 -8.88
N TYR A 531 5.84 -28.54 -7.79
CA TYR A 531 6.51 -28.26 -6.52
C TYR A 531 7.02 -29.57 -5.90
N GLY A 532 8.24 -29.53 -5.35
CA GLY A 532 8.72 -30.58 -4.49
C GLY A 532 8.27 -30.36 -3.05
N ASP A 533 8.18 -31.43 -2.26
CA ASP A 533 7.76 -31.37 -0.85
C ASP A 533 8.59 -30.38 -0.02
N ASN A 534 9.87 -30.25 -0.35
CA ASN A 534 10.82 -29.39 0.35
C ASN A 534 10.85 -27.93 -0.15
N THR A 535 10.04 -27.57 -1.15
CA THR A 535 9.99 -26.19 -1.67
C THR A 535 9.45 -25.25 -0.59
N LEU A 536 10.15 -24.13 -0.38
CA LEU A 536 9.75 -23.09 0.58
C LEU A 536 8.50 -22.36 0.12
N LEU A 537 7.56 -22.12 1.03
CA LEU A 537 6.32 -21.40 0.70
C LEU A 537 6.55 -19.93 0.30
N THR A 538 7.68 -19.34 0.71
CA THR A 538 8.11 -18.01 0.24
C THR A 538 8.41 -17.94 -1.25
N SER A 539 8.65 -19.08 -1.92
CA SER A 539 8.91 -19.10 -3.37
C SER A 539 7.63 -18.98 -4.21
N ILE A 540 6.47 -19.28 -3.62
CA ILE A 540 5.18 -19.09 -4.27
C ILE A 540 4.87 -17.59 -4.21
N LEU A 541 4.68 -16.91 -5.32
CA LEU A 541 4.29 -15.50 -5.35
C LEU A 541 2.75 -15.36 -5.25
N GLU A 542 2.23 -14.20 -4.85
CA GLU A 542 0.77 -14.00 -4.76
C GLU A 542 0.05 -14.16 -6.10
N ARG A 543 0.77 -13.99 -7.22
CA ARG A 543 0.25 -14.14 -8.58
C ARG A 543 0.24 -15.59 -9.08
N ASP A 544 0.88 -16.50 -8.36
CA ASP A 544 1.08 -17.87 -8.81
C ASP A 544 -0.19 -18.68 -8.53
N ARG A 545 -0.71 -19.36 -9.56
CA ARG A 545 -1.91 -20.20 -9.42
C ARG A 545 -1.49 -21.60 -9.00
N VAL A 546 -1.60 -21.88 -7.70
CA VAL A 546 -1.30 -23.19 -7.12
C VAL A 546 -2.51 -24.12 -7.25
N VAL A 547 -2.28 -25.35 -7.70
CA VAL A 547 -3.31 -26.37 -7.90
C VAL A 547 -2.84 -27.69 -7.29
N PHE A 548 -3.69 -28.32 -6.50
CA PHE A 548 -3.51 -29.63 -5.90
C PHE A 548 -4.28 -30.66 -6.73
N TYR A 549 -3.57 -31.56 -7.40
CA TYR A 549 -4.18 -32.68 -8.12
C TYR A 549 -4.15 -33.92 -7.25
N GLU A 550 -5.30 -34.57 -7.09
CA GLU A 550 -5.36 -35.90 -6.52
C GLU A 550 -4.77 -36.91 -7.51
N VAL A 551 -3.89 -37.79 -7.02
CA VAL A 551 -3.22 -38.81 -7.84
C VAL A 551 -3.59 -40.23 -7.40
N PRO A 552 -3.72 -41.20 -8.32
CA PRO A 552 -4.05 -42.59 -7.97
C PRO A 552 -2.98 -43.28 -7.12
N ASP A 553 -3.40 -44.22 -6.27
CA ASP A 553 -2.54 -45.04 -5.40
C ASP A 553 -1.41 -45.77 -6.14
N SER A 554 -1.60 -46.10 -7.42
CA SER A 554 -0.67 -46.88 -8.24
C SER A 554 0.66 -46.18 -8.52
N LEU A 555 0.74 -44.85 -8.37
CA LEU A 555 1.93 -44.03 -8.70
C LEU A 555 3.00 -43.98 -7.61
N LYS A 556 2.71 -44.44 -6.39
CA LYS A 556 3.65 -44.39 -5.26
C LYS A 556 4.83 -45.38 -5.32
N LYS A 557 4.72 -46.45 -6.11
CA LYS A 557 5.77 -47.47 -6.18
C LYS A 557 6.85 -47.00 -7.15
N SER A 558 8.12 -47.08 -6.76
CA SER A 558 9.28 -46.70 -7.61
C SER A 558 9.29 -47.40 -8.98
N ASP A 559 8.60 -48.55 -9.08
CA ASP A 559 8.37 -49.34 -10.29
C ASP A 559 6.95 -49.19 -10.88
N SER A 560 6.29 -48.03 -10.67
CA SER A 560 4.92 -47.80 -11.14
C SER A 560 4.77 -48.11 -12.63
N MET A 561 3.86 -49.04 -12.95
CA MET A 561 3.45 -49.42 -14.31
C MET A 561 2.62 -48.32 -14.99
N THR A 562 2.38 -47.18 -14.33
CA THR A 562 1.57 -46.06 -14.81
C THR A 562 2.32 -44.74 -14.70
N ILE A 563 2.09 -43.83 -15.65
CA ILE A 563 2.60 -42.45 -15.65
C ILE A 563 1.45 -41.45 -15.66
N LEU A 564 1.70 -40.25 -15.16
CA LEU A 564 0.78 -39.11 -15.28
C LEU A 564 1.17 -38.27 -16.49
N MET A 565 0.33 -38.29 -17.51
CA MET A 565 0.51 -37.48 -18.71
C MET A 565 -0.28 -36.16 -18.58
N PRO A 566 0.37 -34.99 -18.65
CA PRO A 566 -0.33 -33.71 -18.61
C PRO A 566 -1.09 -33.47 -19.92
N CYS A 567 -2.28 -32.89 -19.77
CA CYS A 567 -3.20 -32.61 -20.86
C CYS A 567 -3.69 -31.16 -20.78
N THR A 568 -3.55 -30.40 -21.87
CA THR A 568 -3.95 -28.99 -21.94
C THR A 568 -5.12 -28.79 -22.88
N PHE A 569 -6.08 -27.92 -22.52
CA PHE A 569 -7.18 -27.56 -23.39
C PHE A 569 -6.82 -26.37 -24.27
N ARG A 570 -7.28 -26.41 -25.52
CA ARG A 570 -7.06 -25.37 -26.53
C ARG A 570 -8.36 -25.07 -27.27
N ASP A 571 -8.62 -23.81 -27.52
CA ASP A 571 -9.76 -23.37 -28.31
C ASP A 571 -9.54 -23.79 -29.78
N ASP A 572 -10.51 -24.46 -30.39
CA ASP A 572 -10.40 -24.99 -31.75
C ASP A 572 -10.40 -23.92 -32.83
N TYR A 573 -10.89 -22.71 -32.53
CA TYR A 573 -10.95 -21.57 -33.45
C TYR A 573 -9.70 -20.69 -33.36
N CYS A 574 -9.36 -20.25 -32.15
CA CYS A 574 -8.27 -19.28 -31.94
C CYS A 574 -6.95 -19.91 -31.49
N HIS A 575 -6.94 -21.21 -31.20
CA HIS A 575 -5.76 -21.98 -30.80
C HIS A 575 -5.04 -21.47 -29.54
N TYR A 576 -5.71 -20.68 -28.70
CA TYR A 576 -5.21 -20.30 -27.38
C TYR A 576 -5.55 -21.37 -26.35
N ASN A 577 -4.62 -21.63 -25.42
CA ASN A 577 -4.89 -22.55 -24.31
C ASN A 577 -5.88 -21.89 -23.34
N PHE A 578 -6.71 -22.70 -22.69
CA PHE A 578 -7.64 -22.21 -21.67
C PHE A 578 -7.85 -23.25 -20.56
N GLY A 579 -8.44 -22.83 -19.44
CA GLY A 579 -8.79 -23.70 -18.31
C GLY A 579 -7.64 -24.27 -17.50
N LEU A 580 -7.97 -25.25 -16.65
CA LEU A 580 -6.99 -26.02 -15.87
C LEU A 580 -6.52 -27.22 -16.70
N PRO A 581 -5.20 -27.51 -16.74
CA PRO A 581 -4.74 -28.75 -17.33
C PRO A 581 -5.25 -29.94 -16.50
N ILE A 582 -5.32 -31.11 -17.12
CA ILE A 582 -5.67 -32.36 -16.44
C ILE A 582 -4.52 -33.35 -16.55
N TYR A 583 -4.44 -34.28 -15.60
CA TYR A 583 -3.51 -35.40 -15.70
C TYR A 583 -4.26 -36.67 -16.08
N LEU A 584 -3.74 -37.40 -17.06
CA LEU A 584 -4.24 -38.72 -17.44
C LEU A 584 -3.29 -39.79 -16.90
N SER A 585 -3.83 -40.79 -16.21
CA SER A 585 -3.09 -41.99 -15.85
C SER A 585 -3.07 -42.93 -17.05
N VAL A 586 -1.88 -43.23 -17.57
CA VAL A 586 -1.68 -44.12 -18.72
C VAL A 586 -0.59 -45.15 -18.42
N PRO A 587 -0.62 -46.34 -19.05
CA PRO A 587 0.43 -47.33 -18.89
C PRO A 587 1.82 -46.76 -19.23
N ARG A 588 2.83 -47.11 -18.45
CA ARG A 588 4.22 -46.72 -18.66
C ARG A 588 4.86 -47.47 -19.82
N HIS A 589 4.50 -48.74 -19.95
CA HIS A 589 4.97 -49.67 -20.97
C HIS A 589 3.79 -50.11 -21.83
N ASP A 590 4.01 -50.34 -23.12
CA ASP A 590 3.01 -50.80 -24.09
C ASP A 590 1.73 -49.95 -24.21
N CYS A 591 1.80 -48.66 -23.86
CA CYS A 591 0.68 -47.75 -24.06
C CYS A 591 0.42 -47.52 -25.55
N LYS A 592 -0.83 -47.70 -25.95
CA LYS A 592 -1.33 -47.39 -27.29
C LYS A 592 -2.22 -46.15 -27.27
N GLY A 593 -2.44 -45.54 -28.43
CA GLY A 593 -3.32 -44.36 -28.53
C GLY A 593 -4.75 -44.63 -28.06
N LYS A 594 -5.25 -45.87 -28.19
CA LYS A 594 -6.55 -46.27 -27.64
C LYS A 594 -6.62 -46.16 -26.11
N ASP A 595 -5.54 -46.48 -25.41
CA ASP A 595 -5.51 -46.44 -23.94
C ASP A 595 -5.59 -44.98 -23.45
N ILE A 596 -4.92 -44.08 -24.19
CA ILE A 596 -5.00 -42.62 -23.96
C ILE A 596 -6.41 -42.10 -24.27
N GLN A 597 -7.04 -42.59 -25.34
CA GLN A 597 -8.39 -42.15 -25.72
C GLN A 597 -9.43 -42.59 -24.68
N GLU A 598 -9.34 -43.81 -24.18
CA GLU A 598 -10.20 -44.30 -23.10
C GLU A 598 -9.99 -43.54 -21.80
N ALA A 599 -8.73 -43.26 -21.43
CA ALA A 599 -8.40 -42.45 -20.26
C ALA A 599 -8.97 -41.02 -20.39
N LEU A 600 -8.84 -40.39 -21.56
CA LEU A 600 -9.41 -39.07 -21.82
C LEU A 600 -10.94 -39.08 -21.72
N GLN A 601 -11.62 -40.06 -22.31
CA GLN A 601 -13.09 -40.15 -22.28
C GLN A 601 -13.65 -40.27 -20.86
N LYS A 602 -12.96 -40.97 -19.96
CA LYS A 602 -13.37 -41.11 -18.55
C LYS A 602 -13.30 -39.80 -17.78
N VAL A 603 -12.39 -38.91 -18.16
CA VAL A 603 -12.05 -37.71 -17.37
C VAL A 603 -12.64 -36.45 -17.98
N ILE A 604 -12.69 -36.35 -19.31
CA ILE A 604 -13.04 -35.10 -20.02
C ILE A 604 -14.43 -34.57 -19.70
N GLY A 605 -15.42 -35.46 -19.49
CA GLY A 605 -16.80 -35.07 -19.14
C GLY A 605 -16.94 -34.38 -17.78
N ASN A 606 -15.93 -34.50 -16.91
CA ASN A 606 -15.93 -33.85 -15.60
C ASN A 606 -15.41 -32.40 -15.67
N PHE A 607 -14.62 -32.09 -16.70
CA PHE A 607 -14.02 -30.75 -16.92
C PHE A 607 -14.74 -29.95 -18.00
N ILE A 608 -15.44 -30.65 -18.90
CA ILE A 608 -16.17 -30.09 -20.03
C ILE A 608 -17.62 -30.60 -19.92
N PRO A 609 -18.63 -29.72 -19.84
CA PRO A 609 -20.03 -30.15 -19.78
C PRO A 609 -20.45 -30.77 -21.12
N LEU A 610 -20.39 -32.09 -21.21
CA LEU A 610 -20.79 -32.88 -22.38
C LEU A 610 -22.29 -33.18 -22.38
N SER A 611 -22.87 -33.37 -23.56
CA SER A 611 -24.29 -33.74 -23.70
C SER A 611 -24.50 -35.18 -23.24
N THR A 612 -25.40 -35.39 -22.27
CA THR A 612 -25.73 -36.72 -21.74
C THR A 612 -26.76 -37.47 -22.59
N THR A 613 -27.44 -36.79 -23.52
CA THR A 613 -28.55 -37.34 -24.32
C THR A 613 -28.10 -37.99 -25.63
N ASP A 614 -26.99 -37.55 -26.23
CA ASP A 614 -26.40 -38.19 -27.42
C ASP A 614 -24.85 -38.23 -27.35
N PRO A 615 -24.25 -39.37 -26.95
CA PRO A 615 -22.79 -39.53 -26.87
C PRO A 615 -22.07 -39.45 -28.22
N SER A 616 -22.78 -39.58 -29.35
CA SER A 616 -22.18 -39.53 -30.69
C SER A 616 -21.87 -38.09 -31.13
N GLU A 617 -22.68 -37.11 -30.70
CA GLU A 617 -22.45 -35.68 -30.91
C GLU A 617 -21.24 -35.15 -30.13
N ASN A 618 -20.89 -35.78 -29.00
CA ASN A 618 -19.74 -35.37 -28.18
C ASN A 618 -18.40 -35.58 -28.90
N LYS A 619 -18.32 -36.49 -29.88
CA LYS A 619 -17.09 -36.73 -30.67
C LYS A 619 -16.75 -35.58 -31.63
N SER A 620 -17.72 -34.72 -31.96
CA SER A 620 -17.50 -33.48 -32.73
C SER A 620 -17.16 -32.27 -31.86
N LEU A 621 -17.30 -32.38 -30.53
CA LEU A 621 -17.11 -31.25 -29.61
C LEU A 621 -15.66 -31.06 -29.16
N TYR A 622 -14.81 -32.07 -29.33
CA TYR A 622 -13.39 -31.97 -29.05
C TYR A 622 -12.56 -32.92 -29.92
N SER A 623 -11.28 -32.58 -30.12
CA SER A 623 -10.31 -33.46 -30.76
C SER A 623 -9.01 -33.48 -29.96
N ALA A 624 -8.28 -34.59 -29.99
CA ALA A 624 -7.05 -34.75 -29.20
C ALA A 624 -5.85 -34.99 -30.11
N SER A 625 -4.74 -34.33 -29.80
CA SER A 625 -3.46 -34.44 -30.50
C SER A 625 -2.32 -34.66 -29.51
N LEU A 626 -1.45 -35.62 -29.82
CA LEU A 626 -0.24 -35.87 -29.05
C LEU A 626 0.85 -34.87 -29.45
N VAL A 627 1.51 -34.33 -28.43
CA VAL A 627 2.64 -33.41 -28.57
C VAL A 627 3.90 -34.10 -28.07
N PHE A 628 4.87 -34.27 -28.96
CA PHE A 628 6.20 -34.76 -28.63
C PHE A 628 7.20 -33.60 -28.71
N THR A 629 7.91 -33.31 -27.63
CA THR A 629 8.96 -32.29 -27.63
C THR A 629 10.34 -32.92 -27.61
N GLN A 630 11.14 -32.65 -28.65
CA GLN A 630 12.55 -33.02 -28.76
C GLN A 630 13.35 -31.76 -29.11
N ASN A 631 14.43 -31.45 -28.38
CA ASN A 631 15.28 -30.26 -28.62
C ASN A 631 14.48 -28.92 -28.76
N ASN A 632 13.50 -28.68 -27.88
CA ASN A 632 12.59 -27.52 -27.91
C ASN A 632 11.73 -27.34 -29.18
N SER A 633 11.64 -28.35 -30.05
CA SER A 633 10.74 -28.35 -31.22
C SER A 633 9.54 -29.26 -30.96
N PRO A 634 8.31 -28.73 -30.83
CA PRO A 634 7.12 -29.54 -30.63
C PRO A 634 6.64 -30.13 -31.97
N THR A 635 6.46 -31.45 -32.01
CA THR A 635 5.76 -32.13 -33.11
C THR A 635 4.37 -32.50 -32.63
N ILE A 636 3.33 -32.03 -33.33
CA ILE A 636 1.92 -32.28 -32.98
C ILE A 636 1.33 -33.24 -34.01
N LYS A 637 0.72 -34.33 -33.56
CA LYS A 637 0.00 -35.25 -34.45
C LYS A 637 -1.34 -35.68 -33.83
N PRO A 638 -2.39 -35.89 -34.64
CA PRO A 638 -3.69 -36.33 -34.12
C PRO A 638 -3.59 -37.67 -33.38
N LEU A 639 -4.24 -37.79 -32.22
CA LEU A 639 -4.28 -39.03 -31.43
C LEU A 639 -4.86 -40.19 -32.23
N LYS A 640 -5.80 -39.90 -33.14
CA LYS A 640 -6.42 -40.89 -34.05
C LYS A 640 -5.40 -41.62 -34.92
N SER A 641 -4.24 -41.01 -35.19
CA SER A 641 -3.16 -41.64 -35.97
C SER A 641 -2.38 -42.69 -35.19
N TYR A 642 -2.55 -42.77 -33.87
CA TYR A 642 -1.76 -43.63 -32.97
C TYR A 642 -2.59 -44.71 -32.27
N LEU A 643 -3.85 -44.95 -32.67
CA LEU A 643 -4.77 -45.81 -31.92
C LEU A 643 -4.19 -47.21 -31.66
N ASP A 644 -3.50 -47.78 -32.64
CA ASP A 644 -2.88 -49.11 -32.56
C ASP A 644 -1.34 -49.09 -32.43
N GLU A 645 -0.72 -47.91 -32.49
CA GLU A 645 0.73 -47.74 -32.39
C GLU A 645 1.20 -47.68 -30.93
N HIS A 646 2.34 -48.30 -30.63
CA HIS A 646 2.98 -48.21 -29.32
C HIS A 646 3.65 -46.84 -29.13
N ILE A 647 3.38 -46.18 -28.01
CA ILE A 647 3.92 -44.88 -27.66
C ILE A 647 5.05 -45.06 -26.63
N ASP A 648 6.27 -44.68 -27.00
CA ASP A 648 7.43 -44.71 -26.12
C ASP A 648 7.57 -43.39 -25.33
N PHE A 649 7.38 -43.45 -24.01
CA PHE A 649 7.53 -42.32 -23.10
C PHE A 649 8.96 -42.10 -22.58
N SER A 650 9.93 -42.96 -22.93
CA SER A 650 11.27 -42.95 -22.34
C SER A 650 12.21 -41.89 -22.92
N ARG A 651 11.93 -41.35 -24.11
CA ARG A 651 12.87 -40.49 -24.86
C ARG A 651 12.46 -39.03 -25.02
N ASN A 652 11.17 -38.69 -24.89
CA ASN A 652 10.63 -37.35 -25.11
C ASN A 652 9.63 -36.96 -24.00
N LYS A 653 9.51 -35.66 -23.68
CA LYS A 653 8.35 -35.20 -22.92
C LYS A 653 7.12 -35.27 -23.83
N THR A 654 6.17 -36.11 -23.45
CA THR A 654 4.90 -36.29 -24.18
C THR A 654 3.77 -35.63 -23.39
N ALA A 655 2.99 -34.79 -24.07
CA ALA A 655 1.80 -34.14 -23.52
C ALA A 655 0.62 -34.31 -24.48
N LEU A 656 -0.60 -34.22 -23.96
CA LEU A 656 -1.82 -34.26 -24.76
C LEU A 656 -2.39 -32.84 -24.92
N THR A 657 -2.74 -32.45 -26.14
CA THR A 657 -3.53 -31.24 -26.37
C THR A 657 -4.93 -31.64 -26.80
N VAL A 658 -5.94 -31.06 -26.16
CA VAL A 658 -7.35 -31.29 -26.48
C VAL A 658 -7.93 -29.99 -27.01
N ASP A 659 -8.20 -29.97 -28.31
CA ASP A 659 -8.93 -28.92 -28.99
C ASP A 659 -10.42 -29.04 -28.65
N VAL A 660 -11.05 -27.96 -28.20
CA VAL A 660 -12.43 -27.94 -27.72
C VAL A 660 -13.23 -26.89 -28.49
N ALA A 661 -14.45 -27.24 -28.87
CA ALA A 661 -15.38 -26.36 -29.59
C ALA A 661 -15.64 -25.04 -28.82
N ALA A 662 -15.54 -23.91 -29.53
CA ALA A 662 -15.73 -22.55 -28.99
C ALA A 662 -16.98 -22.36 -28.09
N THR A 663 -18.10 -23.01 -28.42
CA THR A 663 -19.36 -22.93 -27.64
C THR A 663 -19.22 -23.46 -26.20
N ILE A 664 -18.28 -24.37 -25.96
CA ILE A 664 -18.00 -24.91 -24.63
C ILE A 664 -16.96 -24.06 -23.91
N VAL A 665 -16.01 -23.49 -24.65
CA VAL A 665 -15.00 -22.55 -24.13
C VAL A 665 -15.68 -21.38 -23.42
N ASP A 666 -16.75 -20.82 -23.99
CA ASP A 666 -17.47 -19.68 -23.40
C ASP A 666 -18.21 -20.03 -22.09
N LYS A 667 -18.77 -21.25 -22.00
CA LYS A 667 -19.38 -21.75 -20.75
C LYS A 667 -18.32 -21.92 -19.65
N TYR A 668 -17.15 -22.44 -20.01
CA TYR A 668 -16.03 -22.61 -19.09
C TYR A 668 -15.50 -21.26 -18.59
N LYS A 669 -15.31 -20.28 -19.48
CA LYS A 669 -14.87 -18.91 -19.11
C LYS A 669 -15.81 -18.26 -18.09
N LYS A 670 -17.12 -18.47 -18.22
CA LYS A 670 -18.11 -17.97 -17.26
C LYS A 670 -17.99 -18.62 -15.88
N LEU A 671 -17.77 -19.94 -15.83
CA LEU A 671 -17.52 -20.65 -14.57
C LEU A 671 -16.22 -20.20 -13.90
N GLU A 672 -15.15 -20.00 -14.68
CA GLU A 672 -13.86 -19.50 -14.18
C GLU A 672 -13.98 -18.07 -13.61
N SER A 673 -14.77 -17.20 -14.24
CA SER A 673 -15.05 -15.86 -13.68
C SER A 673 -15.79 -15.91 -12.35
N ASP A 674 -16.76 -16.80 -12.18
CA ASP A 674 -17.52 -16.93 -10.94
C ASP A 674 -16.63 -17.46 -9.78
N ILE A 675 -15.71 -18.38 -10.09
CA ILE A 675 -14.71 -18.90 -9.13
C ILE A 675 -13.71 -17.81 -8.74
N GLN A 676 -13.25 -16.99 -9.68
CA GLN A 676 -12.33 -15.87 -9.43
C GLN A 676 -12.95 -14.79 -8.52
N ILE A 677 -14.25 -14.53 -8.67
CA ILE A 677 -15.00 -13.58 -7.83
C ILE A 677 -15.11 -14.10 -6.38
N ARG A 678 -15.42 -15.39 -6.19
CA ARG A 678 -15.48 -16.00 -4.84
C ARG A 678 -14.11 -15.99 -4.15
N ARG A 679 -13.03 -16.26 -4.89
CA ARG A 679 -11.64 -16.21 -4.38
C ARG A 679 -11.22 -14.89 -3.76
N GLN A 680 -11.79 -13.75 -4.18
CA GLN A 680 -11.45 -12.45 -3.60
C GLN A 680 -12.13 -12.21 -2.25
N LYS A 681 -13.21 -12.93 -1.95
CA LYS A 681 -14.06 -12.73 -0.77
C LYS A 681 -13.58 -13.50 0.49
N ASP A 682 -12.89 -14.63 0.31
CA ASP A 682 -12.60 -15.58 1.41
C ASP A 682 -11.18 -15.50 2.01
N ALA A 683 -10.40 -14.43 1.78
CA ALA A 683 -8.96 -14.40 2.11
C ALA A 683 -8.45 -13.14 2.83
N SER A 684 -9.34 -12.36 3.43
CA SER A 684 -9.01 -11.13 4.14
C SER A 684 -9.32 -11.28 5.63
N ALA A 685 -8.43 -10.81 6.49
CA ALA A 685 -8.83 -10.52 7.87
C ALA A 685 -9.91 -9.44 7.82
N THR A 686 -10.93 -9.53 8.67
CA THR A 686 -12.00 -8.54 8.66
C THR A 686 -11.66 -7.39 9.58
N LEU A 687 -12.28 -6.23 9.35
CA LEU A 687 -12.20 -5.10 10.28
C LEU A 687 -12.66 -5.49 11.69
N LEU A 688 -13.66 -6.37 11.81
CA LEU A 688 -14.13 -6.91 13.08
C LEU A 688 -13.05 -7.73 13.80
N ASP A 689 -12.19 -8.44 13.07
CA ASP A 689 -11.06 -9.14 13.69
C ASP A 689 -10.02 -8.16 14.25
N CYS A 690 -9.80 -7.01 13.61
CA CYS A 690 -8.98 -5.94 14.17
C CYS A 690 -9.59 -5.37 15.46
N PHE A 691 -10.92 -5.20 15.53
CA PHE A 691 -11.62 -4.80 16.75
C PHE A 691 -11.52 -5.85 17.87
N LYS A 692 -11.59 -7.14 17.54
CA LYS A 692 -11.35 -8.23 18.51
C LYS A 692 -9.95 -8.15 19.11
N HIS A 693 -8.93 -7.86 18.27
CA HIS A 693 -7.55 -7.69 18.77
C HIS A 693 -7.42 -6.43 19.63
N PHE A 694 -8.02 -5.32 19.23
CA PHE A 694 -8.02 -4.08 19.99
C PHE A 694 -8.63 -4.23 21.40
N THR A 695 -9.69 -5.04 21.52
CA THR A 695 -10.42 -5.26 22.77
C THR A 695 -9.86 -6.43 23.62
N LYS A 696 -8.85 -7.14 23.11
CA LYS A 696 -8.21 -8.24 23.81
C LYS A 696 -7.46 -7.73 25.05
N LYS A 697 -7.59 -8.47 26.15
CA LYS A 697 -6.78 -8.23 27.36
C LYS A 697 -5.32 -8.57 27.06
N VAL A 698 -4.44 -7.60 27.24
CA VAL A 698 -2.99 -7.71 26.98
C VAL A 698 -2.18 -7.46 28.24
N VAL A 699 -1.03 -8.12 28.37
CA VAL A 699 -0.05 -7.83 29.42
C VAL A 699 0.80 -6.67 28.95
N LEU A 700 0.98 -5.65 29.80
CA LEU A 700 1.84 -4.51 29.49
C LEU A 700 3.30 -4.94 29.36
N SER A 701 4.02 -4.26 28.46
CA SER A 701 5.46 -4.48 28.24
C SER A 701 6.27 -4.12 29.49
N ASP A 702 7.54 -4.52 29.51
CA ASP A 702 8.44 -4.15 30.62
C ASP A 702 8.79 -2.66 30.61
N ASP A 703 8.60 -1.97 29.47
CA ASP A 703 8.76 -0.53 29.33
C ASP A 703 7.50 0.26 29.77
N ASP A 704 6.33 -0.41 29.83
CA ASP A 704 5.02 0.19 30.14
C ASP A 704 4.47 -0.24 31.52
N LEU A 705 5.32 -0.28 32.56
CA LEU A 705 4.89 -0.66 33.91
C LEU A 705 3.80 0.28 34.45
N TRP A 706 2.80 -0.28 35.13
CA TRP A 706 1.70 0.48 35.73
C TRP A 706 1.96 0.78 37.21
N TYR A 707 1.77 2.03 37.62
CA TYR A 707 1.86 2.39 39.05
C TYR A 707 0.66 1.85 39.83
N CYS A 708 0.89 0.80 40.61
CA CYS A 708 -0.15 0.20 41.44
C CYS A 708 -0.23 0.91 42.80
N ARG A 709 -1.31 1.64 43.07
CA ARG A 709 -1.50 2.37 44.35
C ARG A 709 -1.51 1.48 45.58
N LYS A 710 -2.04 0.25 45.48
CA LYS A 710 -2.02 -0.73 46.59
C LYS A 710 -0.61 -1.23 46.90
N CYS A 711 0.22 -1.42 45.87
CA CYS A 711 1.62 -1.82 46.03
C CYS A 711 2.56 -0.62 46.25
N ALA A 712 2.08 0.60 46.00
CA ALA A 712 2.85 1.85 45.97
C ALA A 712 4.11 1.83 45.08
N VAL A 713 4.10 1.02 44.00
CA VAL A 713 5.24 0.86 43.09
C VAL A 713 4.76 0.48 41.68
N PHE A 714 5.58 0.78 40.68
CA PHE A 714 5.38 0.32 39.30
C PHE A 714 5.44 -1.21 39.23
N LYS A 715 4.41 -1.82 38.64
CA LYS A 715 4.23 -3.26 38.50
C LYS A 715 3.76 -3.61 37.11
N LYS A 716 4.07 -4.85 36.71
CA LYS A 716 3.47 -5.45 35.52
C LYS A 716 1.96 -5.60 35.75
N ALA A 717 1.18 -5.21 34.75
CA ALA A 717 -0.27 -5.24 34.81
C ALA A 717 -0.83 -5.75 33.48
N THR A 718 -2.08 -6.19 33.50
CA THR A 718 -2.86 -6.40 32.27
C THR A 718 -3.70 -5.17 32.00
N LYS A 719 -3.88 -4.82 30.73
CA LYS A 719 -4.76 -3.77 30.26
C LYS A 719 -5.77 -4.39 29.29
N LYS A 720 -7.05 -4.07 29.49
CA LYS A 720 -8.14 -4.38 28.57
C LYS A 720 -8.84 -3.07 28.21
N ILE A 721 -9.21 -2.92 26.94
CA ILE A 721 -9.95 -1.76 26.44
C ILE A 721 -11.27 -2.28 25.85
N ASP A 722 -12.38 -1.64 26.20
CA ASP A 722 -13.70 -1.91 25.63
C ASP A 722 -14.30 -0.59 25.09
N LEU A 723 -15.21 -0.65 24.10
CA LEU A 723 -15.91 0.55 23.62
C LEU A 723 -17.08 0.87 24.56
N TRP A 724 -17.29 2.15 24.88
CA TRP A 724 -18.35 2.60 25.79
C TRP A 724 -19.35 3.55 25.12
N LEU A 725 -18.88 4.68 24.59
CA LEU A 725 -19.68 5.67 23.87
C LEU A 725 -19.12 5.81 22.47
N LEU A 726 -19.93 5.59 21.44
CA LEU A 726 -19.46 5.68 20.06
C LEU A 726 -19.73 7.07 19.46
N PRO A 727 -18.78 7.64 18.69
CA PRO A 727 -18.94 8.96 18.09
C PRO A 727 -19.90 8.94 16.90
N LYS A 728 -20.45 10.10 16.51
CA LYS A 728 -21.28 10.19 15.29
C LYS A 728 -20.48 9.85 14.03
N VAL A 729 -19.19 10.17 14.03
CA VAL A 729 -18.24 9.83 12.97
C VAL A 729 -17.05 9.14 13.62
N LEU A 730 -16.85 7.89 13.28
CA LEU A 730 -15.77 7.04 13.79
C LEU A 730 -14.61 7.07 12.80
N ILE A 731 -13.42 7.44 13.29
CA ILE A 731 -12.17 7.38 12.53
C ILE A 731 -11.39 6.16 13.00
N VAL A 732 -11.04 5.28 12.07
CA VAL A 732 -10.33 4.03 12.33
C VAL A 732 -9.04 4.00 11.52
N GLN A 733 -7.90 3.89 12.18
CA GLN A 733 -6.60 3.66 11.56
C GLN A 733 -6.25 2.17 11.63
N LEU A 734 -5.77 1.62 10.53
CA LEU A 734 -5.12 0.31 10.50
C LEU A 734 -3.62 0.50 10.75
N THR A 735 -3.06 -0.09 11.81
CA THR A 735 -1.64 0.09 12.17
C THR A 735 -0.72 -0.69 11.22
N ARG A 736 -0.55 -0.20 9.99
CA ARG A 736 0.24 -0.84 8.93
C ARG A 736 1.75 -0.65 9.07
N PHE A 737 2.18 0.38 9.78
CA PHE A 737 3.60 0.69 9.93
C PHE A 737 4.13 0.11 11.24
N SER A 738 5.25 -0.61 11.15
CA SER A 738 5.99 -1.07 12.32
C SER A 738 7.47 -0.75 12.15
N GLN A 739 8.11 -0.34 13.24
CA GLN A 739 9.55 -0.08 13.25
C GLN A 739 10.25 -1.23 13.98
N THR A 740 11.28 -1.79 13.35
CA THR A 740 12.14 -2.82 13.96
C THR A 740 13.59 -2.37 13.83
N GLY A 741 14.13 -1.74 14.88
CA GLY A 741 15.41 -1.03 14.82
C GLY A 741 15.31 0.23 13.93
N ASP A 742 16.25 0.40 13.00
CA ASP A 742 16.25 1.52 12.04
C ASP A 742 15.37 1.26 10.80
N ASN A 743 14.84 0.04 10.65
CA ASN A 743 14.04 -0.37 9.49
C ASN A 743 12.55 -0.18 9.75
N TRP A 744 11.87 0.39 8.74
CA TRP A 744 10.42 0.55 8.71
C TRP A 744 9.79 -0.51 7.81
N ASN A 745 8.83 -1.25 8.34
CA ASN A 745 8.07 -2.27 7.63
C ASN A 745 6.62 -1.80 7.41
N THR A 746 6.10 -2.01 6.20
CA THR A 746 4.68 -1.81 5.88
C THR A 746 3.98 -3.16 5.78
N ASN A 747 2.82 -3.29 6.42
CA ASN A 747 1.96 -4.47 6.34
C ASN A 747 0.90 -4.26 5.25
N ASP A 748 0.99 -5.06 4.18
CA ASP A 748 0.10 -5.00 3.02
C ASP A 748 -1.09 -5.98 3.10
N LEU A 749 -1.44 -6.47 4.31
CA LEU A 749 -2.59 -7.34 4.53
C LEU A 749 -3.88 -6.63 4.09
N LEU A 750 -4.64 -7.27 3.20
CA LEU A 750 -5.97 -6.79 2.85
C LEU A 750 -6.90 -7.00 4.05
N ILE A 751 -7.45 -5.90 4.56
CA ILE A 751 -8.48 -5.93 5.60
C ILE A 751 -9.81 -5.68 4.93
N ASP A 752 -10.72 -6.65 5.02
CA ASP A 752 -12.08 -6.47 4.53
C ASP A 752 -12.85 -5.56 5.48
N CYS A 753 -13.29 -4.43 4.94
CA CYS A 753 -13.92 -3.35 5.70
C CYS A 753 -15.33 -3.16 5.16
N PRO A 754 -16.38 -3.45 5.95
CA PRO A 754 -17.76 -3.28 5.49
C PRO A 754 -18.00 -1.84 5.02
N ILE A 755 -18.40 -1.65 3.76
CA ILE A 755 -18.74 -0.32 3.24
C ILE A 755 -20.05 0.18 3.84
N ARG A 756 -20.96 -0.74 4.17
CA ARG A 756 -22.27 -0.45 4.74
C ARG A 756 -22.52 -1.32 5.96
N SER A 757 -23.23 -0.76 6.93
CA SER A 757 -23.74 -1.46 8.12
C SER A 757 -22.65 -2.23 8.89
N LEU A 758 -21.48 -1.61 9.10
CA LEU A 758 -20.51 -2.09 10.07
C LEU A 758 -21.18 -2.11 11.45
N ASP A 759 -21.34 -3.27 12.05
CA ASP A 759 -21.98 -3.46 13.35
C ASP A 759 -20.94 -3.68 14.45
N LEU A 760 -20.83 -2.71 15.36
CA LEU A 760 -19.91 -2.76 16.50
C LEU A 760 -20.58 -3.20 17.79
N SER A 761 -21.84 -3.65 17.76
CA SER A 761 -22.62 -3.95 18.98
C SER A 761 -21.92 -4.93 19.91
N ASN A 762 -21.18 -5.91 19.36
CA ASN A 762 -20.44 -6.92 20.13
C ASN A 762 -19.20 -6.36 20.86
N PHE A 763 -18.75 -5.14 20.53
CA PHE A 763 -17.58 -4.51 21.13
C PHE A 763 -17.95 -3.36 22.07
N VAL A 764 -19.22 -2.93 22.07
CA VAL A 764 -19.73 -1.88 22.94
C VAL A 764 -20.34 -2.50 24.18
N VAL A 765 -19.80 -2.15 25.34
CA VAL A 765 -20.28 -2.70 26.62
C VAL A 765 -21.50 -1.93 27.13
N ASN A 766 -21.76 -0.73 26.61
CA ASN A 766 -22.95 0.05 26.92
C ASN A 766 -24.14 -0.39 26.02
N PRO A 767 -25.19 -1.03 26.55
CA PRO A 767 -26.26 -1.63 25.76
C PRO A 767 -27.20 -0.62 25.06
N THR A 768 -27.09 0.68 25.37
CA THR A 768 -27.98 1.72 24.82
C THR A 768 -27.47 2.35 23.53
N GLU A 769 -26.27 2.01 23.06
CA GLU A 769 -25.65 2.65 21.90
C GLU A 769 -26.08 2.02 20.57
N ASN A 770 -26.45 2.87 19.60
CA ASN A 770 -26.53 2.44 18.21
C ASN A 770 -25.10 2.27 17.67
N ALA A 771 -24.76 1.04 17.28
CA ALA A 771 -23.40 0.67 16.91
C ALA A 771 -23.22 0.41 15.40
N LYS A 772 -24.16 0.86 14.55
CA LYS A 772 -24.10 0.65 13.09
C LYS A 772 -23.56 1.85 12.34
N TYR A 773 -22.62 1.59 11.43
CA TYR A 773 -21.92 2.62 10.65
C TYR A 773 -21.85 2.32 9.16
N ASP A 774 -21.83 3.38 8.35
CA ASP A 774 -21.55 3.33 6.91
C ASP A 774 -20.24 4.06 6.60
N LEU A 775 -19.41 3.49 5.73
CA LEU A 775 -18.15 4.09 5.30
C LEU A 775 -18.42 5.29 4.40
N ILE A 776 -17.73 6.41 4.68
CA ILE A 776 -17.88 7.66 3.92
C ILE A 776 -16.57 8.14 3.28
N ALA A 777 -15.42 7.78 3.85
CA ALA A 777 -14.12 8.09 3.27
C ALA A 777 -13.04 7.09 3.68
N VAL A 778 -12.01 6.97 2.84
CA VAL A 778 -10.83 6.15 3.04
C VAL A 778 -9.60 6.96 2.63
N SER A 779 -8.68 7.19 3.57
CA SER A 779 -7.32 7.59 3.24
C SER A 779 -6.53 6.34 2.88
N ASN A 780 -5.92 6.35 1.69
CA ASN A 780 -5.11 5.26 1.16
C ASN A 780 -3.65 5.67 1.16
N HIS A 781 -2.76 4.74 1.47
CA HIS A 781 -1.31 4.91 1.39
C HIS A 781 -0.70 3.83 0.49
N MET A 782 0.22 4.24 -0.38
CA MET A 782 1.00 3.34 -1.24
C MET A 782 2.48 3.64 -1.04
N GLY A 783 3.32 2.62 -0.90
CA GLY A 783 4.77 2.77 -0.72
C GLY A 783 5.23 2.79 0.74
N SER A 784 6.44 3.29 0.98
CA SER A 784 7.04 3.35 2.32
C SER A 784 6.72 4.67 3.02
N LEU A 785 6.85 4.75 4.35
CA LEU A 785 6.61 6.01 5.09
C LEU A 785 7.51 7.18 4.65
N LYS A 786 8.69 6.91 4.07
CA LYS A 786 9.66 7.94 3.64
C LYS A 786 9.44 8.44 2.20
N ASP A 787 8.82 7.63 1.34
CA ASP A 787 8.65 7.93 -0.09
C ASP A 787 7.36 7.33 -0.72
N GLY A 788 6.31 7.23 0.09
CA GLY A 788 4.98 6.77 -0.29
C GLY A 788 4.09 7.88 -0.87
N HIS A 789 2.82 7.57 -1.12
CA HIS A 789 1.87 8.54 -1.66
C HIS A 789 0.48 8.29 -1.11
N TYR A 790 -0.16 9.36 -0.66
CA TYR A 790 -1.51 9.31 -0.11
C TYR A 790 -2.55 9.71 -1.16
N THR A 791 -3.67 9.00 -1.17
CA THR A 791 -4.85 9.34 -1.99
C THR A 791 -6.11 9.10 -1.17
N THR A 792 -7.24 9.71 -1.55
CA THR A 792 -8.49 9.55 -0.80
C THR A 792 -9.59 8.99 -1.68
N TYR A 793 -10.33 8.01 -1.17
CA TYR A 793 -11.63 7.66 -1.71
C TYR A 793 -12.71 8.25 -0.80
N ALA A 794 -13.67 8.99 -1.35
CA ALA A 794 -14.74 9.53 -0.54
C ALA A 794 -16.07 9.50 -1.29
N LYS A 795 -17.15 9.32 -0.52
CA LYS A 795 -18.51 9.34 -1.01
C LYS A 795 -19.03 10.77 -0.98
N ASN A 796 -19.30 11.34 -2.16
CA ASN A 796 -19.82 12.69 -2.23
C ASN A 796 -21.26 12.72 -1.67
N SER A 797 -21.54 13.68 -0.80
CA SER A 797 -22.82 13.76 -0.08
C SER A 797 -23.97 14.24 -0.97
N HIS A 798 -23.69 14.89 -2.11
CA HIS A 798 -24.67 15.46 -3.02
C HIS A 798 -25.19 14.42 -4.03
N ASP A 799 -24.30 13.71 -4.74
CA ASP A 799 -24.69 12.71 -5.75
C ASP A 799 -24.64 11.25 -5.25
N LYS A 800 -24.14 11.03 -4.02
CA LYS A 800 -24.00 9.72 -3.36
C LYS A 800 -23.06 8.74 -4.07
N LYS A 801 -22.19 9.22 -4.96
CA LYS A 801 -21.19 8.42 -5.67
C LYS A 801 -19.82 8.46 -4.99
N TRP A 802 -18.98 7.48 -5.30
CA TRP A 802 -17.61 7.40 -4.80
C TRP A 802 -16.62 8.02 -5.79
N TYR A 803 -15.67 8.79 -5.26
CA TYR A 803 -14.64 9.45 -6.02
C TYR A 803 -13.27 9.20 -5.41
N ARG A 804 -12.28 9.03 -6.29
CA ARG A 804 -10.85 9.04 -5.96
C ARG A 804 -10.31 10.44 -6.15
N PHE A 805 -9.75 11.00 -5.08
CA PHE A 805 -9.01 12.25 -5.02
C PHE A 805 -7.52 11.91 -4.95
N ASN A 806 -6.80 12.28 -6.00
CA ASN A 806 -5.36 12.16 -6.10
C ASN A 806 -4.77 13.55 -6.35
N ASP A 807 -4.50 14.26 -5.26
CA ASP A 807 -4.17 15.69 -5.27
C ASP A 807 -5.22 16.48 -6.09
N ALA A 808 -4.80 17.18 -7.14
CA ALA A 808 -5.69 18.00 -7.95
C ALA A 808 -6.65 17.17 -8.83
N ARG A 809 -6.38 15.87 -9.02
CA ARG A 809 -7.12 15.01 -9.93
C ARG A 809 -8.24 14.25 -9.21
N ILE A 810 -9.43 14.26 -9.81
CA ILE A 810 -10.60 13.54 -9.32
C ILE A 810 -11.06 12.54 -10.38
N THR A 811 -11.35 11.31 -9.98
CA THR A 811 -11.91 10.27 -10.85
C THR A 811 -13.00 9.50 -10.12
N GLU A 812 -14.16 9.27 -10.75
CA GLU A 812 -15.21 8.40 -10.20
C GLU A 812 -14.68 6.97 -10.02
N ILE A 813 -15.06 6.31 -8.93
CA ILE A 813 -14.70 4.92 -8.62
C ILE A 813 -15.96 4.15 -8.22
N LYS A 814 -16.03 2.86 -8.57
CA LYS A 814 -17.14 1.98 -8.16
C LYS A 814 -16.99 1.61 -6.68
N GLU A 815 -18.12 1.45 -5.99
CA GLU A 815 -18.17 1.07 -4.57
C GLU A 815 -17.36 -0.21 -4.29
N ASP A 816 -17.44 -1.20 -5.18
CA ASP A 816 -16.70 -2.48 -5.08
C ASP A 816 -15.17 -2.33 -5.07
N ASN A 817 -14.64 -1.19 -5.52
CA ASN A 817 -13.19 -0.93 -5.60
C ASN A 817 -12.69 -0.01 -4.47
N VAL A 818 -13.55 0.36 -3.52
CA VAL A 818 -13.19 1.29 -2.43
C VAL A 818 -12.23 0.65 -1.43
N ILE A 819 -12.39 -0.64 -1.13
CA ILE A 819 -11.53 -1.35 -0.18
C ILE A 819 -10.37 -2.01 -0.93
N SER A 820 -9.15 -1.74 -0.47
CA SER A 820 -7.92 -2.29 -1.03
C SER A 820 -6.83 -2.43 0.02
N LYS A 821 -5.70 -3.05 -0.32
CA LYS A 821 -4.51 -3.14 0.54
C LYS A 821 -3.97 -1.75 0.94
N ALA A 822 -4.24 -0.73 0.13
CA ALA A 822 -3.81 0.64 0.40
C ALA A 822 -4.62 1.34 1.50
N ALA A 823 -5.79 0.82 1.90
CA ALA A 823 -6.64 1.44 2.90
C ALA A 823 -5.90 1.59 4.23
N TYR A 824 -5.76 2.83 4.71
CA TYR A 824 -4.96 3.17 5.88
C TYR A 824 -5.79 3.80 7.01
N VAL A 825 -6.58 4.83 6.69
CA VAL A 825 -7.56 5.43 7.61
C VAL A 825 -8.96 5.30 7.00
N LEU A 826 -9.91 4.78 7.77
CA LEU A 826 -11.31 4.60 7.41
C LEU A 826 -12.15 5.59 8.22
N ILE A 827 -13.06 6.29 7.55
CA ILE A 827 -14.01 7.19 8.20
C ILE A 827 -15.43 6.65 8.00
N TYR A 828 -16.07 6.37 9.12
CA TYR A 828 -17.38 5.77 9.23
C TYR A 828 -18.36 6.77 9.83
N GLN A 829 -19.57 6.88 9.28
CA GLN A 829 -20.66 7.69 9.82
C GLN A 829 -21.73 6.78 10.44
N ARG A 830 -22.16 7.11 11.65
CA ARG A 830 -23.20 6.36 12.35
C ARG A 830 -24.54 6.47 11.62
N GLN A 831 -25.24 5.34 11.49
CA GLN A 831 -26.60 5.30 10.95
C GLN A 831 -27.54 6.05 11.90
N SER A 832 -28.48 6.79 11.32
CA SER A 832 -29.44 7.64 12.05
C SER A 832 -30.47 6.81 12.79
#